data_AF-A0A8B6GPZ8-F1
#
_entry.id   AF-A0A8B6GPZ8-F1
#
_cell.length_a   1.000
_cell.length_b   1.000
_cell.length_c   1.000
_cell.angle_alpha   90.00
_cell.angle_beta   90.00
_cell.angle_gamma   90.00
#
_symmetry.space_group_name_H-M   'P 1'
#
loop_
_entity.id
_entity.type
_entity.pdbx_description
1 polymer ?
#
loop_
_entity_poly.entity_id
_entity_poly.type
_entity_poly.pdbx_seq_one_letter_code
_entity_poly.pdbx_strand_id
1 'polypeptide(L)'
;MEAKKDKILSKRGDSYKLVLTKEYKHKASIYVFNYKISLKDEKQETFTNAFDHMVDYSIKDYPNGRIKIVPIHEIIITKHKSWPIRTYNTVKKLFMDQMERLLNSAEELNLEEVIFEVTIIPNKRGKEYNIMIQHAKRGGEKKLFINNKCYKVDGYYYDRENKMRNVYEFFGCYWHGCTKCYSPEEICKKDRNKKTMKELYDQTKERLKTIEDYLKPNVKIHTIWECEFDQQKYPEVDPHLKPIDKRDAFYGGRTETIQLYNNLSDLKGRYVDFCSLYPSVNKYCKYPIGHPITYTDISVDDYIKNRNYFGIMKCKILPPKGLYHPVLPYKQSTSDNTHKLLFGLCRTCMNKISFKCKHIDASSDPTLNKHDKIHEIKRCKECKNIKNEKCIHSDEERVIVDTFMKYKQEASGCKCDPKYCKNDCKNDKECKTKIQYIIDNTAYDLDIDKVKYNSGLRFIAKICLNNLWGHFGMRDNFTQKEYCFTLEHITKIVFNEKYKDISTMILDEDIVLTEYKNKEEYSKPNPSVNVYIALFTTAHARLKLYELLDILQERVLYMDTDSCIYNDDGSEACKKIESMMGNKLGDLTDEIVSKHNANHIKQFISAGPKDYSMKLDTEKLVSCCKGFRLNAEVEKKITLDKKIKIVTDENEKYETVKYNNIKIGKDHQLKTVKQVKAYDYMFDKRMVYCENENLIRSFPYGY
;
A
#
# COMPACT_ATOMS: atom_id res chain seq x y z
N MET A 1 -84.08 7.05 16.79
CA MET A 1 -84.64 6.79 15.44
C MET A 1 -84.20 7.91 14.50
N GLU A 2 -84.50 7.76 13.21
CA GLU A 2 -83.97 8.58 12.11
C GLU A 2 -84.27 10.08 12.23
N ALA A 3 -83.36 10.89 11.65
CA ALA A 3 -83.71 12.18 11.10
C ALA A 3 -82.98 12.34 9.75
N LYS A 4 -83.72 12.37 8.65
CA LYS A 4 -83.19 12.72 7.32
C LYS A 4 -82.64 14.14 7.37
N LYS A 5 -81.42 14.40 6.88
CA LYS A 5 -80.98 15.73 6.44
C LYS A 5 -79.66 15.72 5.68
N ASP A 6 -79.43 16.87 5.06
CA ASP A 6 -78.25 17.29 4.31
C ASP A 6 -76.95 17.14 5.11
N LYS A 7 -75.81 16.95 4.43
CA LYS A 7 -74.77 18.00 4.44
C LYS A 7 -73.60 17.81 3.45
N ILE A 8 -73.16 18.99 3.00
CA ILE A 8 -71.87 19.33 2.40
C ILE A 8 -70.75 19.26 3.46
N LEU A 9 -69.53 18.87 3.07
CA LEU A 9 -68.27 18.85 3.87
C LEU A 9 -68.25 17.80 5.01
N SER A 10 -67.12 17.19 5.37
CA SER A 10 -65.76 17.73 5.51
C SER A 10 -64.78 17.50 4.33
N LYS A 11 -64.04 18.55 3.98
CA LYS A 11 -62.93 18.55 3.02
C LYS A 11 -61.59 18.51 3.76
N ARG A 12 -60.84 17.42 3.63
CA ARG A 12 -59.37 17.34 3.80
C ARG A 12 -58.86 16.18 2.92
N GLY A 13 -58.22 16.52 1.80
CA GLY A 13 -57.70 15.56 0.82
C GLY A 13 -58.73 15.14 -0.23
N ASP A 14 -58.32 15.19 -1.51
CA ASP A 14 -59.10 14.72 -2.65
C ASP A 14 -58.58 13.33 -3.10
N SER A 15 -59.13 12.24 -2.54
CA SER A 15 -58.72 10.88 -2.93
C SER A 15 -59.88 9.89 -3.13
N TYR A 16 -60.41 9.84 -4.36
CA TYR A 16 -61.23 8.72 -4.84
C TYR A 16 -60.34 7.51 -5.20
N LYS A 17 -60.86 6.28 -5.09
CA LYS A 17 -60.07 5.04 -5.15
C LYS A 17 -60.63 4.05 -6.19
N LEU A 18 -59.78 3.57 -7.09
CA LEU A 18 -60.12 2.59 -8.14
C LEU A 18 -58.93 1.64 -8.43
N VAL A 19 -59.21 0.41 -8.89
CA VAL A 19 -58.29 -0.75 -8.91
C VAL A 19 -58.61 -1.68 -10.09
N LEU A 20 -57.59 -2.40 -10.64
CA LEU A 20 -57.57 -3.66 -11.45
C LEU A 20 -56.22 -3.69 -12.27
N THR A 21 -55.71 -4.77 -12.90
CA THR A 21 -55.30 -6.11 -12.41
C THR A 21 -54.20 -6.72 -13.31
N LYS A 22 -53.41 -7.70 -12.79
CA LYS A 22 -52.66 -8.77 -13.52
C LYS A 22 -51.54 -8.37 -14.54
N GLU A 23 -50.45 -9.13 -14.78
CA GLU A 23 -49.81 -10.27 -14.06
C GLU A 23 -48.32 -10.47 -14.52
N TYR A 24 -47.48 -11.17 -13.72
CA TYR A 24 -46.12 -11.71 -14.04
C TYR A 24 -44.95 -10.75 -14.41
N LYS A 25 -43.64 -11.03 -14.19
CA LYS A 25 -42.90 -11.75 -13.11
C LYS A 25 -41.36 -11.46 -13.17
N HIS A 26 -40.74 -10.99 -12.05
CA HIS A 26 -39.28 -11.04 -11.71
C HIS A 26 -38.26 -10.28 -12.62
N LYS A 27 -37.00 -9.96 -12.24
CA LYS A 27 -36.30 -9.49 -11.00
C LYS A 27 -34.93 -8.90 -11.42
N ALA A 28 -34.46 -7.78 -10.86
CA ALA A 28 -33.10 -7.22 -11.06
C ALA A 28 -32.72 -6.20 -9.96
N SER A 29 -31.46 -5.76 -9.87
CA SER A 29 -30.89 -4.88 -8.82
C SER A 29 -30.53 -3.47 -9.32
N ILE A 30 -30.69 -2.41 -8.50
CA ILE A 30 -30.44 -0.98 -8.84
C ILE A 30 -29.82 -0.24 -7.61
N TYR A 31 -29.08 0.85 -7.82
CA TYR A 31 -28.60 1.80 -6.79
C TYR A 31 -29.02 3.24 -7.17
N VAL A 32 -29.19 4.13 -6.19
CA VAL A 32 -29.61 5.54 -6.37
C VAL A 32 -28.40 6.47 -6.40
N PHE A 33 -28.45 7.56 -7.19
CA PHE A 33 -27.27 8.39 -7.51
C PHE A 33 -27.43 9.91 -7.37
N ASN A 34 -28.60 10.44 -6.99
CA ASN A 34 -28.77 11.86 -6.63
C ASN A 34 -30.06 12.11 -5.84
N TYR A 35 -29.97 12.97 -4.84
CA TYR A 35 -31.09 13.63 -4.17
C TYR A 35 -30.74 15.10 -3.92
N LYS A 36 -31.76 15.93 -3.70
CA LYS A 36 -31.63 17.30 -3.24
C LYS A 36 -32.54 17.51 -2.04
N ILE A 37 -31.96 18.00 -0.95
CA ILE A 37 -32.67 18.43 0.25
C ILE A 37 -32.69 19.96 0.23
N SER A 38 -33.85 20.57 0.45
CA SER A 38 -33.98 22.00 0.71
C SER A 38 -34.66 22.19 2.05
N LEU A 39 -33.94 22.86 2.95
CA LEU A 39 -34.35 23.32 4.28
C LEU A 39 -34.22 24.85 4.31
N LYS A 40 -34.99 25.50 5.18
CA LYS A 40 -34.98 26.96 5.37
C LYS A 40 -34.08 27.43 6.53
N ASP A 41 -33.48 26.49 7.27
CA ASP A 41 -33.04 26.69 8.65
C ASP A 41 -31.56 26.31 8.87
N GLU A 42 -30.87 27.00 9.79
CA GLU A 42 -29.41 26.95 9.93
C GLU A 42 -28.86 25.59 10.40
N LYS A 43 -29.73 24.70 10.91
CA LYS A 43 -29.37 23.33 11.36
C LYS A 43 -29.12 22.35 10.20
N GLN A 44 -29.12 22.82 8.95
CA GLN A 44 -29.06 22.03 7.71
C GLN A 44 -27.92 21.01 7.64
N GLU A 45 -26.71 21.38 8.07
CA GLU A 45 -25.52 20.52 7.97
C GLU A 45 -25.61 19.29 8.89
N THR A 46 -26.12 19.46 10.12
CA THR A 46 -26.31 18.34 11.07
C THR A 46 -27.33 17.33 10.56
N PHE A 47 -28.46 17.80 10.02
CA PHE A 47 -29.51 16.91 9.47
C PHE A 47 -29.03 16.18 8.21
N THR A 48 -28.27 16.87 7.35
CA THR A 48 -27.70 16.26 6.13
C THR A 48 -26.67 15.19 6.48
N ASN A 49 -25.72 15.48 7.37
CA ASN A 49 -24.73 14.50 7.82
C ASN A 49 -25.38 13.27 8.49
N ALA A 50 -26.48 13.45 9.23
CA ALA A 50 -27.25 12.33 9.80
C ALA A 50 -28.00 11.51 8.73
N PHE A 51 -28.56 12.16 7.70
CA PHE A 51 -29.23 11.52 6.57
C PHE A 51 -28.25 10.67 5.75
N ASP A 52 -27.13 11.26 5.33
CA ASP A 52 -26.07 10.62 4.54
C ASP A 52 -25.56 9.34 5.25
N HIS A 53 -25.25 9.45 6.54
CA HIS A 53 -24.74 8.35 7.35
C HIS A 53 -25.77 7.22 7.60
N MET A 54 -27.07 7.48 7.42
CA MET A 54 -28.14 6.48 7.48
C MET A 54 -28.43 5.81 6.12
N VAL A 55 -28.26 6.55 5.02
CA VAL A 55 -28.40 6.03 3.64
C VAL A 55 -27.31 4.98 3.36
N ASP A 56 -26.06 5.28 3.73
CA ASP A 56 -24.89 4.41 3.48
C ASP A 56 -25.02 3.00 4.11
N TYR A 57 -25.77 2.89 5.20
CA TYR A 57 -25.88 1.65 5.98
C TYR A 57 -26.94 0.65 5.49
N SER A 58 -27.86 1.05 4.60
CA SER A 58 -29.14 0.33 4.43
C SER A 58 -29.58 -0.04 3.01
N ILE A 59 -28.90 0.41 1.95
CA ILE A 59 -29.35 0.17 0.55
C ILE A 59 -28.35 -0.71 -0.24
N LYS A 60 -28.67 -2.00 -0.33
CA LYS A 60 -28.22 -2.88 -1.42
C LYS A 60 -29.42 -3.33 -2.25
N ASP A 61 -29.38 -3.00 -3.53
CA ASP A 61 -30.27 -3.46 -4.61
C ASP A 61 -31.76 -3.03 -4.53
N TYR A 62 -32.26 -2.25 -5.49
CA TYR A 62 -33.49 -2.48 -6.33
C TYR A 62 -33.89 -1.19 -7.10
N PRO A 63 -34.19 -1.26 -8.41
CA PRO A 63 -34.55 0.34 -9.48
C PRO A 63 -35.78 1.23 -9.15
N ASN A 64 -35.69 2.45 -9.71
CA ASN A 64 -36.74 3.30 -10.29
C ASN A 64 -38.19 3.17 -9.76
N GLY A 65 -38.57 4.13 -8.91
CA GLY A 65 -39.92 4.71 -8.86
C GLY A 65 -39.82 6.24 -8.94
N ARG A 66 -40.93 6.92 -9.27
CA ARG A 66 -41.06 8.38 -9.05
C ARG A 66 -41.99 8.61 -7.87
N ILE A 67 -41.53 9.34 -6.87
CA ILE A 67 -42.32 9.83 -5.75
C ILE A 67 -42.43 11.35 -5.92
N LYS A 68 -43.62 11.92 -5.71
CA LYS A 68 -43.81 13.37 -5.62
C LYS A 68 -44.31 13.69 -4.23
N ILE A 69 -43.49 14.36 -3.44
CA ILE A 69 -43.86 14.87 -2.12
C ILE A 69 -44.28 16.34 -2.31
N VAL A 70 -45.34 16.74 -1.61
CA VAL A 70 -45.96 18.07 -1.57
C VAL A 70 -46.33 18.29 -0.10
N PRO A 71 -46.16 19.49 0.50
CA PRO A 71 -46.00 19.62 1.95
C PRO A 71 -47.16 19.05 2.78
N ILE A 72 -46.77 18.47 3.91
CA ILE A 72 -47.55 18.11 5.12
C ILE A 72 -49.05 18.39 4.94
N HIS A 73 -49.87 17.41 4.58
CA HIS A 73 -50.45 16.47 5.56
C HIS A 73 -50.78 15.06 4.99
N GLU A 74 -50.51 14.74 3.72
CA GLU A 74 -50.89 13.43 3.14
C GLU A 74 -49.88 12.87 2.12
N ILE A 75 -49.35 11.66 2.38
CA ILE A 75 -48.37 10.98 1.50
C ILE A 75 -49.08 9.97 0.57
N ILE A 76 -49.55 10.46 -0.58
CA ILE A 76 -50.25 9.64 -1.60
C ILE A 76 -49.24 8.80 -2.41
N ILE A 77 -48.81 7.68 -1.84
CA ILE A 77 -47.98 6.69 -2.55
C ILE A 77 -48.87 5.93 -3.56
N THR A 78 -48.55 6.07 -4.85
CA THR A 78 -49.19 5.32 -5.94
C THR A 78 -48.33 4.15 -6.39
N LYS A 79 -48.93 2.97 -6.47
CA LYS A 79 -48.24 1.71 -6.82
C LYS A 79 -47.94 1.65 -8.31
N HIS A 80 -46.65 1.70 -8.69
CA HIS A 80 -46.24 1.48 -10.07
C HIS A 80 -46.70 0.10 -10.58
N LYS A 81 -47.13 0.04 -11.85
CA LYS A 81 -47.83 -1.14 -12.42
C LYS A 81 -47.04 -2.46 -12.32
N SER A 82 -45.70 -2.39 -12.29
CA SER A 82 -44.80 -3.55 -12.27
C SER A 82 -44.54 -4.21 -10.90
N TRP A 83 -45.08 -3.69 -9.80
CA TRP A 83 -44.70 -4.16 -8.45
C TRP A 83 -45.63 -5.23 -7.84
N PRO A 84 -45.10 -6.23 -7.09
CA PRO A 84 -45.91 -7.11 -6.22
C PRO A 84 -46.52 -6.33 -5.05
N ILE A 85 -47.74 -6.70 -4.59
CA ILE A 85 -48.37 -6.06 -3.42
C ILE A 85 -47.55 -6.25 -2.14
N ARG A 86 -46.95 -7.43 -1.91
CA ARG A 86 -46.13 -7.66 -0.71
C ARG A 86 -44.87 -6.80 -0.72
N THR A 87 -44.14 -6.74 -1.85
CA THR A 87 -42.98 -5.85 -2.02
C THR A 87 -43.37 -4.37 -1.91
N TYR A 88 -44.51 -3.97 -2.49
CA TYR A 88 -45.05 -2.63 -2.34
C TYR A 88 -45.33 -2.29 -0.89
N ASN A 89 -45.98 -3.18 -0.13
CA ASN A 89 -46.25 -2.97 1.29
C ASN A 89 -44.97 -3.01 2.14
N THR A 90 -43.96 -3.83 1.80
CA THR A 90 -42.68 -3.90 2.52
C THR A 90 -41.80 -2.69 2.25
N VAL A 91 -41.68 -2.23 1.00
CA VAL A 91 -40.91 -1.01 0.69
C VAL A 91 -41.68 0.24 1.09
N LYS A 92 -43.02 0.26 0.97
CA LYS A 92 -43.84 1.30 1.61
C LYS A 92 -43.61 1.29 3.11
N LYS A 93 -43.59 0.14 3.79
CA LYS A 93 -43.31 0.10 5.23
C LYS A 93 -41.89 0.61 5.52
N LEU A 94 -40.84 0.07 4.90
CA LEU A 94 -39.46 0.52 5.15
C LEU A 94 -39.26 2.01 4.85
N PHE A 95 -39.85 2.53 3.77
CA PHE A 95 -39.81 3.95 3.44
C PHE A 95 -40.62 4.79 4.43
N MET A 96 -41.80 4.34 4.88
CA MET A 96 -42.58 5.04 5.91
C MET A 96 -41.86 4.98 7.27
N ASP A 97 -41.37 3.83 7.73
CA ASP A 97 -40.58 3.65 8.97
C ASP A 97 -39.30 4.53 8.96
N GLN A 98 -38.68 4.77 7.79
CA GLN A 98 -37.53 5.68 7.63
C GLN A 98 -37.96 7.16 7.56
N MET A 99 -39.03 7.48 6.83
CA MET A 99 -39.59 8.83 6.78
C MET A 99 -40.17 9.28 8.13
N GLU A 100 -40.77 8.38 8.89
CA GLU A 100 -41.28 8.61 10.25
C GLU A 100 -40.14 8.95 11.21
N ARG A 101 -39.00 8.24 11.13
CA ARG A 101 -37.78 8.63 11.87
C ARG A 101 -37.25 10.00 11.45
N LEU A 102 -37.22 10.30 10.14
CA LEU A 102 -36.76 11.59 9.62
C LEU A 102 -37.72 12.74 9.95
N LEU A 103 -39.02 12.46 10.08
CA LEU A 103 -40.03 13.42 10.54
C LEU A 103 -39.92 13.66 12.04
N ASN A 104 -39.78 12.62 12.86
CA ASN A 104 -39.56 12.77 14.30
C ASN A 104 -38.29 13.59 14.58
N SER A 105 -37.18 13.31 13.89
CA SER A 105 -35.97 14.13 14.03
C SER A 105 -36.05 15.51 13.36
N ALA A 106 -37.03 15.77 12.49
CA ALA A 106 -37.33 17.13 12.02
C ALA A 106 -38.18 17.91 13.03
N GLU A 107 -39.11 17.24 13.75
CA GLU A 107 -39.85 17.81 14.89
C GLU A 107 -38.91 18.10 16.07
N GLU A 108 -38.01 17.18 16.44
CA GLU A 108 -36.95 17.41 17.46
C GLU A 108 -36.05 18.61 17.12
N LEU A 109 -35.87 18.91 15.83
CA LEU A 109 -35.10 20.06 15.34
C LEU A 109 -35.97 21.30 15.06
N ASN A 110 -37.30 21.21 15.21
CA ASN A 110 -38.29 22.28 15.00
C ASN A 110 -38.35 22.85 13.56
N LEU A 111 -38.15 22.00 12.54
CA LEU A 111 -38.05 22.41 11.13
C LEU A 111 -39.44 22.61 10.47
N GLU A 112 -39.77 23.82 10.03
CA GLU A 112 -41.10 24.17 9.49
C GLU A 112 -41.47 23.46 8.17
N GLU A 113 -40.50 23.21 7.28
CA GLU A 113 -40.74 22.60 5.97
C GLU A 113 -39.53 21.82 5.48
N VAL A 114 -39.73 20.57 5.07
CA VAL A 114 -38.69 19.67 4.54
C VAL A 114 -39.13 19.11 3.19
N ILE A 115 -38.36 19.41 2.13
CA ILE A 115 -38.64 18.94 0.77
C ILE A 115 -37.51 18.03 0.28
N PHE A 116 -37.88 16.81 -0.13
CA PHE A 116 -36.99 15.80 -0.70
C PHE A 116 -37.27 15.61 -2.20
N GLU A 117 -36.28 15.86 -3.05
CA GLU A 117 -36.33 15.54 -4.49
C GLU A 117 -35.30 14.46 -4.83
N VAL A 118 -35.74 13.34 -5.44
CA VAL A 118 -34.89 12.17 -5.71
C VAL A 118 -34.98 11.78 -7.19
N THR A 119 -33.84 11.68 -7.88
CA THR A 119 -33.77 11.37 -9.31
C THR A 119 -32.75 10.27 -9.61
N ILE A 120 -33.15 9.29 -10.42
CA ILE A 120 -32.35 8.10 -10.75
C ILE A 120 -32.05 8.08 -12.25
N ILE A 121 -30.77 7.91 -12.62
CA ILE A 121 -30.26 8.01 -14.00
C ILE A 121 -29.38 6.78 -14.31
N PRO A 122 -29.56 6.10 -15.47
CA PRO A 122 -28.73 4.94 -15.85
C PRO A 122 -27.36 5.35 -16.41
N ASN A 123 -26.34 4.51 -16.16
CA ASN A 123 -24.95 4.77 -16.51
C ASN A 123 -24.67 4.67 -18.05
N LYS A 124 -23.75 5.50 -18.56
CA LYS A 124 -23.34 5.58 -19.98
C LYS A 124 -21.82 5.39 -20.15
N ARG A 125 -21.37 4.15 -20.42
CA ARG A 125 -20.14 3.85 -21.19
C ARG A 125 -20.18 2.37 -21.62
N GLY A 126 -20.71 2.15 -22.83
CA GLY A 126 -21.03 0.82 -23.38
C GLY A 126 -21.07 0.84 -24.90
N LYS A 127 -19.99 1.35 -25.50
CA LYS A 127 -19.63 1.33 -26.92
C LYS A 127 -18.11 1.08 -26.94
N GLU A 128 -17.54 0.28 -27.84
CA GLU A 128 -18.06 -0.09 -29.17
C GLU A 128 -18.70 -1.49 -29.32
N TYR A 129 -18.47 -2.46 -28.43
CA TYR A 129 -19.06 -3.81 -28.54
C TYR A 129 -19.84 -4.20 -27.27
N ASN A 130 -21.10 -4.61 -27.44
CA ASN A 130 -22.10 -4.74 -26.36
C ASN A 130 -21.98 -6.05 -25.52
N ILE A 131 -20.74 -6.50 -25.27
CA ILE A 131 -20.42 -7.84 -24.75
C ILE A 131 -19.77 -7.73 -23.37
N MET A 132 -20.47 -8.18 -22.33
CA MET A 132 -19.95 -8.25 -20.95
C MET A 132 -19.96 -9.69 -20.44
N ILE A 133 -18.81 -10.36 -20.57
CA ILE A 133 -18.60 -11.71 -20.05
C ILE A 133 -18.41 -11.66 -18.53
N GLN A 134 -19.17 -12.48 -17.79
CA GLN A 134 -18.92 -12.84 -16.40
C GLN A 134 -17.89 -13.97 -16.35
N HIS A 135 -16.86 -13.85 -15.52
CA HIS A 135 -15.80 -14.86 -15.37
C HIS A 135 -15.12 -14.76 -14.00
N ALA A 136 -14.19 -15.66 -13.68
CA ALA A 136 -13.49 -15.72 -12.38
C ALA A 136 -12.97 -14.35 -11.86
N LYS A 137 -12.52 -13.45 -12.75
CA LYS A 137 -11.99 -12.12 -12.42
C LYS A 137 -13.01 -10.97 -12.55
N ARG A 138 -14.24 -11.23 -13.00
CA ARG A 138 -15.30 -10.23 -13.21
C ARG A 138 -16.66 -10.80 -12.80
N GLY A 139 -17.04 -10.55 -11.55
CA GLY A 139 -18.26 -11.10 -10.92
C GLY A 139 -18.17 -12.56 -10.45
N GLY A 140 -17.02 -13.21 -10.63
CA GLY A 140 -16.80 -14.62 -10.31
C GLY A 140 -17.41 -15.56 -11.37
N GLU A 141 -16.94 -16.82 -11.38
CA GLU A 141 -17.42 -17.86 -12.29
C GLU A 141 -18.95 -18.04 -12.19
N LYS A 142 -19.61 -18.23 -13.35
CA LYS A 142 -21.05 -18.42 -13.37
C LYS A 142 -21.38 -19.82 -12.84
N LYS A 143 -22.11 -19.85 -11.72
CA LYS A 143 -22.68 -21.08 -11.14
C LYS A 143 -23.97 -21.46 -11.87
N LEU A 144 -24.05 -22.72 -12.29
CA LEU A 144 -25.21 -23.40 -12.87
C LEU A 144 -25.60 -24.57 -11.96
N PHE A 145 -26.85 -24.61 -11.52
CA PHE A 145 -27.34 -25.66 -10.62
C PHE A 145 -28.16 -26.67 -11.43
N ILE A 146 -27.59 -27.85 -11.65
CA ILE A 146 -28.13 -28.90 -12.53
C ILE A 146 -28.15 -30.20 -11.73
N ASN A 147 -29.32 -30.83 -11.58
CA ASN A 147 -29.52 -32.11 -10.89
C ASN A 147 -28.81 -32.15 -9.51
N ASN A 148 -29.06 -31.13 -8.67
CA ASN A 148 -28.44 -30.89 -7.36
C ASN A 148 -26.89 -30.76 -7.33
N LYS A 149 -26.22 -30.76 -8.49
CA LYS A 149 -24.80 -30.46 -8.62
C LYS A 149 -24.61 -29.00 -9.05
N CYS A 150 -23.55 -28.37 -8.54
CA CYS A 150 -23.18 -26.99 -8.86
C CYS A 150 -22.01 -27.01 -9.88
N TYR A 151 -22.33 -26.79 -11.14
CA TYR A 151 -21.34 -26.63 -12.20
C TYR A 151 -20.90 -25.16 -12.22
N LYS A 152 -19.59 -24.94 -12.39
CA LYS A 152 -19.06 -23.63 -12.75
C LYS A 152 -18.64 -23.65 -14.22
N VAL A 153 -18.70 -22.49 -14.86
CA VAL A 153 -18.16 -22.25 -16.21
C VAL A 153 -17.20 -21.06 -16.18
N ASP A 154 -16.13 -21.13 -16.98
CA ASP A 154 -15.02 -20.17 -16.91
C ASP A 154 -15.47 -18.77 -17.34
N GLY A 155 -16.29 -18.70 -18.40
CA GLY A 155 -16.95 -17.49 -18.86
C GLY A 155 -18.42 -17.69 -19.21
N TYR A 156 -19.24 -16.66 -18.98
CA TYR A 156 -20.66 -16.64 -19.34
C TYR A 156 -21.10 -15.25 -19.81
N TYR A 157 -21.78 -15.16 -20.95
CA TYR A 157 -22.42 -13.95 -21.45
C TYR A 157 -23.84 -14.27 -21.91
N TYR A 158 -24.80 -13.43 -21.57
CA TYR A 158 -26.16 -13.51 -22.12
C TYR A 158 -26.37 -12.36 -23.09
N ASP A 159 -26.34 -12.70 -24.37
CA ASP A 159 -26.75 -11.82 -25.46
C ASP A 159 -28.25 -11.57 -25.33
N ARG A 160 -28.63 -10.31 -25.14
CA ARG A 160 -30.02 -9.89 -24.96
C ARG A 160 -30.75 -9.65 -26.27
N GLU A 161 -30.00 -9.40 -27.35
CA GLU A 161 -30.51 -9.06 -28.67
C GLU A 161 -30.90 -10.36 -29.39
N ASN A 162 -29.96 -11.32 -29.44
CA ASN A 162 -30.19 -12.66 -29.99
C ASN A 162 -30.77 -13.66 -28.97
N LYS A 163 -31.00 -13.22 -27.72
CA LYS A 163 -31.48 -14.06 -26.59
C LYS A 163 -30.63 -15.33 -26.37
N MET A 164 -29.31 -15.21 -26.60
CA MET A 164 -28.38 -16.34 -26.71
C MET A 164 -27.45 -16.44 -25.49
N ARG A 165 -27.38 -17.63 -24.89
CA ARG A 165 -26.46 -17.93 -23.78
C ARG A 165 -25.11 -18.37 -24.34
N ASN A 166 -24.10 -17.51 -24.24
CA ASN A 166 -22.73 -17.84 -24.61
C ASN A 166 -21.97 -18.34 -23.38
N VAL A 167 -21.51 -19.58 -23.42
CA VAL A 167 -20.66 -20.20 -22.39
C VAL A 167 -19.24 -20.32 -22.95
N TYR A 168 -18.22 -20.04 -22.15
CA TYR A 168 -16.82 -20.13 -22.52
C TYR A 168 -16.09 -21.06 -21.55
N GLU A 169 -15.27 -21.96 -22.10
CA GLU A 169 -14.59 -23.05 -21.39
C GLU A 169 -13.15 -23.22 -21.90
N PHE A 170 -12.19 -23.33 -20.97
CA PHE A 170 -10.77 -23.53 -21.28
C PHE A 170 -10.26 -24.87 -20.73
N PHE A 171 -9.84 -25.77 -21.62
CA PHE A 171 -9.41 -27.11 -21.24
C PHE A 171 -7.88 -27.23 -21.18
N GLY A 172 -7.34 -27.06 -19.97
CA GLY A 172 -6.00 -27.51 -19.61
C GLY A 172 -5.81 -28.98 -20.02
N CYS A 173 -4.91 -29.24 -20.96
CA CYS A 173 -4.84 -30.48 -21.74
C CYS A 173 -4.54 -31.70 -20.87
N TYR A 174 -3.69 -31.52 -19.86
CA TYR A 174 -3.33 -32.56 -18.90
C TYR A 174 -4.46 -32.94 -17.93
N TRP A 175 -5.35 -31.99 -17.60
CA TRP A 175 -6.43 -32.19 -16.62
C TRP A 175 -7.75 -32.66 -17.25
N HIS A 176 -7.93 -32.40 -18.55
CA HIS A 176 -9.16 -32.70 -19.29
C HIS A 176 -9.00 -33.80 -20.35
N GLY A 177 -7.83 -34.46 -20.44
CA GLY A 177 -7.61 -35.60 -21.32
C GLY A 177 -7.45 -35.25 -22.80
N CYS A 178 -6.60 -34.28 -23.16
CA CYS A 178 -6.49 -33.85 -24.56
C CYS A 178 -5.91 -34.95 -25.47
N THR A 179 -6.75 -35.48 -26.36
CA THR A 179 -6.41 -36.53 -27.33
C THR A 179 -5.39 -36.13 -28.41
N LYS A 180 -4.99 -34.84 -28.46
CA LYS A 180 -3.88 -34.35 -29.30
C LYS A 180 -2.52 -34.39 -28.61
N CYS A 181 -2.49 -34.45 -27.28
CA CYS A 181 -1.27 -34.26 -26.48
C CYS A 181 -0.83 -35.50 -25.71
N TYR A 182 -1.74 -36.46 -25.48
CA TYR A 182 -1.54 -37.63 -24.62
C TYR A 182 -2.25 -38.85 -25.20
N SER A 183 -1.72 -40.06 -24.95
CA SER A 183 -2.38 -41.29 -25.40
C SER A 183 -3.66 -41.55 -24.59
N PRO A 184 -4.74 -42.09 -25.17
CA PRO A 184 -5.97 -42.39 -24.43
C PRO A 184 -5.74 -43.30 -23.20
N GLU A 185 -4.76 -44.21 -23.29
CA GLU A 185 -4.35 -45.19 -22.29
C GLU A 185 -3.43 -44.61 -21.20
N GLU A 186 -2.90 -43.40 -21.41
CA GLU A 186 -1.96 -42.78 -20.46
C GLU A 186 -2.68 -42.42 -19.16
N ILE A 187 -2.02 -42.63 -18.02
CA ILE A 187 -2.59 -42.34 -16.70
C ILE A 187 -2.25 -40.90 -16.28
N CYS A 188 -3.26 -40.12 -15.92
CA CYS A 188 -3.10 -38.79 -15.32
C CYS A 188 -2.54 -38.93 -13.90
N LYS A 189 -1.20 -38.99 -13.79
CA LYS A 189 -0.44 -39.22 -12.53
C LYS A 189 -0.77 -38.24 -11.38
N LYS A 190 -1.41 -37.10 -11.65
CA LYS A 190 -1.81 -36.09 -10.64
C LYS A 190 -3.32 -36.06 -10.37
N ASP A 191 -4.14 -36.85 -11.08
CA ASP A 191 -5.53 -37.11 -10.67
C ASP A 191 -5.56 -38.01 -9.42
N ARG A 192 -6.50 -37.76 -8.52
CA ARG A 192 -6.62 -38.49 -7.25
C ARG A 192 -7.06 -39.94 -7.43
N ASN A 193 -7.78 -40.24 -8.51
CA ASN A 193 -8.27 -41.57 -8.82
C ASN A 193 -7.39 -42.28 -9.86
N LYS A 194 -6.28 -41.68 -10.29
CA LYS A 194 -5.37 -42.17 -11.34
C LYS A 194 -6.10 -42.54 -12.65
N LYS A 195 -7.09 -41.74 -13.04
CA LYS A 195 -7.82 -41.93 -14.30
C LYS A 195 -6.89 -41.90 -15.52
N THR A 196 -7.28 -42.65 -16.54
CA THR A 196 -6.72 -42.53 -17.89
C THR A 196 -7.10 -41.19 -18.53
N MET A 197 -6.33 -40.74 -19.51
CA MET A 197 -6.63 -39.53 -20.27
C MET A 197 -7.93 -39.67 -21.06
N LYS A 198 -8.29 -40.88 -21.49
CA LYS A 198 -9.61 -41.19 -22.06
C LYS A 198 -10.75 -40.89 -21.09
N GLU A 199 -10.69 -41.40 -19.85
CA GLU A 199 -11.73 -41.15 -18.84
C GLU A 199 -11.89 -39.67 -18.50
N LEU A 200 -10.81 -38.89 -18.50
CA LEU A 200 -10.86 -37.43 -18.31
C LEU A 200 -11.47 -36.70 -19.51
N TYR A 201 -11.19 -37.16 -20.73
CA TYR A 201 -11.83 -36.65 -21.95
C TYR A 201 -13.34 -36.92 -21.93
N ASP A 202 -13.74 -38.16 -21.65
CA ASP A 202 -15.13 -38.58 -21.65
C ASP A 202 -15.93 -37.82 -20.57
N GLN A 203 -15.37 -37.62 -19.37
CA GLN A 203 -15.97 -36.78 -18.32
C GLN A 203 -16.06 -35.30 -18.71
N THR A 204 -15.07 -34.77 -19.44
CA THR A 204 -15.10 -33.40 -19.97
C THR A 204 -16.23 -33.23 -20.99
N LYS A 205 -16.44 -34.24 -21.86
CA LYS A 205 -17.54 -34.27 -22.83
C LYS A 205 -18.91 -34.48 -22.17
N GLU A 206 -19.02 -35.34 -21.16
CA GLU A 206 -20.26 -35.54 -20.40
C GLU A 206 -20.68 -34.24 -19.67
N ARG A 207 -19.73 -33.56 -19.02
CA ARG A 207 -19.97 -32.26 -18.37
C ARG A 207 -20.42 -31.20 -19.39
N LEU A 208 -19.76 -31.11 -20.54
CA LEU A 208 -20.15 -30.18 -21.61
C LEU A 208 -21.59 -30.44 -22.07
N LYS A 209 -21.91 -31.70 -22.42
CA LYS A 209 -23.26 -32.10 -22.86
C LYS A 209 -24.31 -31.79 -21.80
N THR A 210 -24.02 -32.06 -20.52
CA THR A 210 -24.91 -31.75 -19.39
C THR A 210 -25.20 -30.25 -19.27
N ILE A 211 -24.20 -29.39 -19.50
CA ILE A 211 -24.36 -27.94 -19.49
C ILE A 211 -25.13 -27.47 -20.74
N GLU A 212 -24.86 -28.05 -21.91
CA GLU A 212 -25.54 -27.72 -23.16
C GLU A 212 -27.04 -28.08 -23.10
N ASP A 213 -27.36 -29.31 -22.71
CA ASP A 213 -28.74 -29.82 -22.63
C ASP A 213 -29.58 -29.06 -21.57
N TYR A 214 -28.96 -28.60 -20.48
CA TYR A 214 -29.61 -27.72 -19.49
C TYR A 214 -29.84 -26.28 -19.99
N LEU A 215 -29.03 -25.79 -20.93
CA LEU A 215 -29.09 -24.40 -21.42
C LEU A 215 -29.77 -24.24 -22.79
N LYS A 216 -30.14 -25.34 -23.46
CA LYS A 216 -30.97 -25.35 -24.68
C LYS A 216 -32.34 -24.66 -24.49
N PRO A 217 -33.01 -24.24 -25.59
CA PRO A 217 -32.53 -24.26 -26.98
C PRO A 217 -31.47 -23.18 -27.29
N ASN A 218 -31.46 -22.06 -26.55
CA ASN A 218 -30.65 -20.89 -26.88
C ASN A 218 -29.29 -20.89 -26.15
N VAL A 219 -28.39 -21.81 -26.51
CA VAL A 219 -27.01 -21.86 -26.01
C VAL A 219 -25.99 -22.02 -27.12
N LYS A 220 -24.85 -21.33 -26.99
CA LYS A 220 -23.62 -21.58 -27.74
C LYS A 220 -22.48 -21.77 -26.74
N ILE A 221 -21.87 -22.94 -26.73
CA ILE A 221 -20.66 -23.20 -25.94
C ILE A 221 -19.45 -23.00 -26.85
N HIS A 222 -18.51 -22.17 -26.40
CA HIS A 222 -17.22 -21.92 -27.03
C HIS A 222 -16.15 -22.62 -26.18
N THR A 223 -15.42 -23.55 -26.78
CA THR A 223 -14.40 -24.35 -26.09
C THR A 223 -13.06 -24.19 -26.77
N ILE A 224 -11.98 -24.13 -26.00
CA ILE A 224 -10.60 -24.19 -26.54
C ILE A 224 -9.72 -25.06 -25.64
N TRP A 225 -8.84 -25.85 -26.25
CA TRP A 225 -7.82 -26.60 -25.51
C TRP A 225 -6.56 -25.76 -25.32
N GLU A 226 -5.85 -25.97 -24.21
CA GLU A 226 -4.59 -25.32 -23.88
C GLU A 226 -3.57 -25.37 -25.04
N CYS A 227 -3.35 -26.55 -25.65
CA CYS A 227 -2.46 -26.67 -26.82
C CYS A 227 -2.94 -25.92 -28.08
N GLU A 228 -4.24 -25.69 -28.23
CA GLU A 228 -4.81 -24.92 -29.35
C GLU A 228 -4.73 -23.42 -29.09
N PHE A 229 -4.74 -23.01 -27.81
CA PHE A 229 -4.53 -21.65 -27.36
C PHE A 229 -3.05 -21.26 -27.44
N ASP A 230 -2.14 -22.13 -27.01
CA ASP A 230 -0.68 -21.91 -27.07
C ASP A 230 -0.14 -21.83 -28.50
N GLN A 231 -0.79 -22.51 -29.46
CA GLN A 231 -0.49 -22.40 -30.89
C GLN A 231 -0.99 -21.08 -31.51
N GLN A 232 -1.94 -20.38 -30.88
CA GLN A 232 -2.45 -19.12 -31.38
C GLN A 232 -1.52 -17.97 -30.97
N LYS A 233 -0.87 -17.37 -31.97
CA LYS A 233 -0.13 -16.11 -31.82
C LYS A 233 -1.07 -14.92 -31.57
N TYR A 234 -1.67 -14.89 -30.40
CA TYR A 234 -2.25 -13.65 -29.86
C TYR A 234 -1.16 -12.58 -29.80
N PRO A 235 -1.48 -11.29 -30.09
CA PRO A 235 -0.60 -10.20 -29.68
C PRO A 235 -0.42 -10.29 -28.15
N GLU A 236 0.80 -10.04 -27.66
CA GLU A 236 1.10 -10.15 -26.22
C GLU A 236 0.02 -9.44 -25.39
N VAL A 237 -0.64 -10.17 -24.48
CA VAL A 237 -1.65 -9.59 -23.59
C VAL A 237 -0.99 -8.46 -22.82
N ASP A 238 -1.45 -7.24 -23.10
CA ASP A 238 -0.77 -5.99 -22.75
C ASP A 238 -0.21 -6.07 -21.31
N PRO A 239 1.12 -5.88 -21.11
CA PRO A 239 1.72 -5.82 -19.78
C PRO A 239 1.09 -4.80 -18.82
N HIS A 240 0.25 -3.86 -19.30
CA HIS A 240 -0.60 -3.02 -18.48
C HIS A 240 -1.87 -3.73 -17.96
N LEU A 241 -2.44 -4.70 -18.69
CA LEU A 241 -3.59 -5.54 -18.27
C LEU A 241 -3.23 -6.66 -17.28
N LYS A 242 -1.94 -7.03 -17.14
CA LYS A 242 -1.51 -7.95 -16.06
C LYS A 242 -1.90 -7.39 -14.68
N PRO A 243 -2.46 -8.19 -13.75
CA PRO A 243 -2.84 -7.73 -12.41
C PRO A 243 -1.72 -7.01 -11.65
N ILE A 244 -2.08 -6.20 -10.65
CA ILE A 244 -1.11 -5.51 -9.79
C ILE A 244 -0.35 -6.55 -8.95
N ASP A 245 0.98 -6.63 -9.05
CA ASP A 245 1.75 -7.23 -7.98
C ASP A 245 1.86 -6.22 -6.82
N LYS A 246 1.29 -6.60 -5.69
CA LYS A 246 1.39 -5.93 -4.39
C LYS A 246 2.84 -5.74 -3.91
N ARG A 247 3.81 -6.52 -4.42
CA ARG A 247 5.26 -6.32 -4.15
C ARG A 247 5.91 -5.24 -5.04
N ASP A 248 5.33 -4.85 -6.17
CA ASP A 248 5.80 -3.69 -6.95
C ASP A 248 5.67 -2.41 -6.13
N ALA A 249 4.52 -2.25 -5.46
CA ALA A 249 4.19 -1.14 -4.57
C ALA A 249 4.97 -1.10 -3.24
N PHE A 250 5.78 -2.12 -2.92
CA PHE A 250 6.56 -2.20 -1.69
C PHE A 250 7.97 -1.60 -1.87
N TYR A 251 8.31 -0.60 -1.07
CA TYR A 251 9.58 0.13 -1.09
C TYR A 251 10.06 0.38 0.35
N GLY A 252 11.37 0.53 0.57
CA GLY A 252 11.93 0.85 1.89
C GLY A 252 11.83 2.33 2.29
N GLY A 253 12.63 2.74 3.29
CA GLY A 253 12.84 4.15 3.61
C GLY A 253 13.49 4.95 2.47
N ARG A 254 13.40 6.28 2.54
CA ARG A 254 14.08 7.20 1.61
C ARG A 254 15.45 7.57 2.20
N THR A 255 16.52 7.29 1.47
CA THR A 255 17.88 7.73 1.81
C THR A 255 18.47 8.46 0.61
N GLU A 256 18.83 9.73 0.78
CA GLU A 256 19.16 10.65 -0.30
C GLU A 256 20.01 11.83 0.21
N THR A 257 21.12 12.10 -0.48
CA THR A 257 21.90 13.33 -0.33
C THR A 257 21.25 14.41 -1.17
N ILE A 258 21.06 15.61 -0.62
CA ILE A 258 20.46 16.76 -1.30
C ILE A 258 21.52 17.83 -1.56
N GLN A 259 22.32 18.16 -0.54
CA GLN A 259 23.55 18.94 -0.66
C GLN A 259 24.73 17.99 -0.44
N LEU A 260 25.65 17.95 -1.40
CA LEU A 260 26.83 17.10 -1.37
C LEU A 260 27.94 17.76 -0.55
N TYR A 261 28.07 19.08 -0.63
CA TYR A 261 28.97 19.88 0.22
C TYR A 261 28.24 21.15 0.69
N ASN A 262 28.41 21.50 1.96
CA ASN A 262 28.03 22.81 2.51
C ASN A 262 29.02 23.23 3.61
N ASN A 263 29.68 24.36 3.41
CA ASN A 263 30.43 25.06 4.45
C ASN A 263 29.50 26.01 5.21
N LEU A 264 29.13 25.63 6.43
CA LEU A 264 28.15 26.32 7.26
C LEU A 264 28.87 27.30 8.20
N SER A 265 29.67 28.21 7.62
CA SER A 265 30.40 29.24 8.38
C SER A 265 29.46 30.21 9.10
N ASP A 266 28.39 30.60 8.41
CA ASP A 266 27.44 31.65 8.83
C ASP A 266 26.04 31.08 9.16
N LEU A 267 25.89 29.75 9.11
CA LEU A 267 24.65 29.00 9.32
C LEU A 267 24.86 27.88 10.34
N LYS A 268 23.77 27.34 10.91
CA LYS A 268 23.86 26.24 11.88
C LYS A 268 23.32 24.95 11.28
N GLY A 269 24.16 23.95 11.02
CA GLY A 269 23.64 22.65 10.60
C GLY A 269 23.03 21.89 11.79
N ARG A 270 21.82 21.37 11.60
CA ARG A 270 21.04 20.60 12.59
C ARG A 270 20.84 19.17 12.09
N TYR A 271 20.68 18.23 13.01
CA TYR A 271 20.36 16.83 12.74
C TYR A 271 19.21 16.43 13.65
N VAL A 272 18.04 16.16 13.05
CA VAL A 272 16.87 15.62 13.76
C VAL A 272 16.60 14.17 13.39
N ASP A 273 16.23 13.36 14.37
CA ASP A 273 15.80 11.96 14.20
C ASP A 273 14.40 11.75 14.83
N PHE A 274 13.53 11.04 14.10
CA PHE A 274 12.19 10.70 14.57
C PHE A 274 12.24 9.63 15.65
N CYS A 275 11.67 9.94 16.81
CA CYS A 275 11.63 9.09 17.98
C CYS A 275 10.82 7.79 17.74
N SER A 276 11.45 6.80 17.09
CA SER A 276 10.88 5.50 16.67
C SER A 276 9.82 5.58 15.56
N LEU A 277 10.21 6.08 14.39
CA LEU A 277 9.31 6.32 13.24
C LEU A 277 8.39 5.14 12.88
N TYR A 278 8.93 3.94 12.64
CA TYR A 278 8.12 2.79 12.23
C TYR A 278 7.06 2.39 13.29
N PRO A 279 7.41 2.23 14.59
CA PRO A 279 6.40 2.11 15.65
C PRO A 279 5.38 3.25 15.73
N SER A 280 5.80 4.51 15.52
CA SER A 280 4.88 5.65 15.53
C SER A 280 3.83 5.54 14.42
N VAL A 281 4.23 5.28 13.18
CA VAL A 281 3.25 5.11 12.08
C VAL A 281 2.44 3.82 12.17
N ASN A 282 2.92 2.79 12.86
CA ASN A 282 2.12 1.61 13.20
C ASN A 282 1.02 1.92 14.22
N LYS A 283 1.27 2.80 15.21
CA LYS A 283 0.28 3.19 16.21
C LYS A 283 -0.76 4.19 15.67
N TYR A 284 -0.32 5.20 14.92
CA TYR A 284 -1.11 6.41 14.65
C TYR A 284 -1.68 6.56 13.23
N CYS A 285 -1.21 5.82 12.22
CA CYS A 285 -1.64 6.01 10.82
C CYS A 285 -2.59 4.90 10.33
N LYS A 286 -3.72 5.26 9.70
CA LYS A 286 -4.76 4.31 9.19
C LYS A 286 -4.15 3.18 8.34
N TYR A 287 -4.54 1.93 8.57
CA TYR A 287 -4.17 0.74 7.76
C TYR A 287 -5.36 0.14 6.99
N PRO A 288 -5.14 -0.62 5.90
CA PRO A 288 -6.19 -1.36 5.21
C PRO A 288 -6.61 -2.60 6.01
N ILE A 289 -7.89 -2.71 6.34
CA ILE A 289 -8.49 -3.81 7.10
C ILE A 289 -9.40 -4.65 6.18
N GLY A 290 -9.41 -5.97 6.37
CA GLY A 290 -10.27 -6.90 5.61
C GLY A 290 -9.69 -7.35 4.26
N HIS A 291 -10.54 -7.93 3.41
CA HIS A 291 -10.12 -8.43 2.09
C HIS A 291 -10.14 -7.33 1.02
N PRO A 292 -9.08 -7.20 0.18
CA PRO A 292 -8.97 -6.12 -0.79
C PRO A 292 -9.97 -6.27 -1.94
N ILE A 293 -10.78 -5.24 -2.17
CA ILE A 293 -11.68 -5.14 -3.33
C ILE A 293 -10.86 -4.71 -4.55
N THR A 294 -10.91 -5.49 -5.63
CA THR A 294 -10.23 -5.16 -6.89
C THR A 294 -11.19 -4.49 -7.85
N TYR A 295 -10.82 -3.31 -8.34
CA TYR A 295 -11.54 -2.60 -9.39
C TYR A 295 -10.70 -2.61 -10.68
N THR A 296 -11.30 -2.97 -11.82
CA THR A 296 -10.64 -2.94 -13.13
C THR A 296 -10.91 -1.65 -13.90
N ASP A 297 -12.11 -1.09 -13.71
CA ASP A 297 -12.71 -0.11 -14.64
C ASP A 297 -13.04 1.23 -13.94
N ILE A 298 -12.19 1.72 -13.03
CA ILE A 298 -12.35 3.06 -12.42
C ILE A 298 -12.05 4.13 -13.48
N SER A 299 -13.01 5.00 -13.78
CA SER A 299 -12.71 6.19 -14.60
C SER A 299 -12.02 7.27 -13.76
N VAL A 300 -11.17 8.07 -14.40
CA VAL A 300 -10.49 9.21 -13.73
C VAL A 300 -11.51 10.21 -13.19
N ASP A 301 -12.65 10.36 -13.86
CA ASP A 301 -13.77 11.19 -13.41
C ASP A 301 -14.37 10.70 -12.07
N ASP A 302 -14.51 9.38 -11.91
CA ASP A 302 -15.06 8.76 -10.70
C ASP A 302 -14.06 8.82 -9.53
N TYR A 303 -12.76 8.70 -9.82
CA TYR A 303 -11.68 8.90 -8.83
C TYR A 303 -11.59 10.37 -8.35
N ILE A 304 -11.70 11.35 -9.27
CA ILE A 304 -11.62 12.78 -8.93
C ILE A 304 -12.85 13.25 -8.13
N LYS A 305 -14.01 12.63 -8.33
CA LYS A 305 -15.24 12.89 -7.55
C LYS A 305 -15.19 12.19 -6.19
N ASN A 306 -14.97 10.87 -6.18
CA ASN A 306 -14.90 10.06 -4.96
C ASN A 306 -13.48 10.12 -4.37
N ARG A 307 -13.09 11.29 -3.85
CA ARG A 307 -11.72 11.61 -3.38
C ARG A 307 -11.20 10.75 -2.22
N ASN A 308 -12.02 9.85 -1.70
CA ASN A 308 -11.77 9.04 -0.50
C ASN A 308 -11.11 7.69 -0.84
N TYR A 309 -10.47 7.56 -2.01
CA TYR A 309 -9.78 6.34 -2.41
C TYR A 309 -8.57 6.05 -1.51
N PHE A 310 -8.59 4.89 -0.83
CA PHE A 310 -7.53 4.40 0.02
C PHE A 310 -7.15 2.97 -0.43
N GLY A 311 -6.00 2.82 -1.11
CA GLY A 311 -5.60 1.55 -1.72
C GLY A 311 -4.34 1.67 -2.60
N ILE A 312 -4.09 0.65 -3.44
CA ILE A 312 -2.95 0.60 -4.37
C ILE A 312 -3.44 0.83 -5.80
N MET A 313 -2.96 1.90 -6.43
CA MET A 313 -3.30 2.26 -7.81
C MET A 313 -2.15 1.97 -8.78
N LYS A 314 -2.49 1.53 -10.00
CA LYS A 314 -1.59 1.33 -11.15
C LYS A 314 -2.02 2.27 -12.28
N CYS A 315 -1.38 3.43 -12.38
CA CYS A 315 -1.81 4.57 -13.18
C CYS A 315 -0.70 5.12 -14.10
N LYS A 316 -1.04 6.09 -14.95
CA LYS A 316 -0.09 7.02 -15.57
C LYS A 316 -0.21 8.36 -14.85
N ILE A 317 0.90 9.07 -14.66
CA ILE A 317 0.96 10.28 -13.83
C ILE A 317 1.76 11.34 -14.58
N LEU A 318 1.20 12.54 -14.72
CA LEU A 318 1.98 13.72 -15.10
C LEU A 318 2.58 14.33 -13.81
N PRO A 319 3.91 14.46 -13.68
CA PRO A 319 4.52 15.06 -12.49
C PRO A 319 4.30 16.58 -12.47
N PRO A 320 4.24 17.22 -11.28
CA PRO A 320 4.36 18.67 -11.17
C PRO A 320 5.78 19.13 -11.58
N LYS A 321 5.89 20.28 -12.24
CA LYS A 321 7.17 20.95 -12.52
C LYS A 321 7.74 21.56 -11.23
N GLY A 322 9.07 21.69 -11.11
CA GLY A 322 9.72 22.41 -10.00
C GLY A 322 9.57 21.79 -8.61
N LEU A 323 9.15 20.52 -8.48
CA LEU A 323 9.02 19.85 -7.18
C LEU A 323 10.39 19.34 -6.68
N TYR A 324 11.01 20.10 -5.77
CA TYR A 324 12.39 19.87 -5.30
C TYR A 324 12.60 18.53 -4.58
N HIS A 325 11.57 18.08 -3.86
CA HIS A 325 11.48 16.74 -3.27
C HIS A 325 10.38 15.92 -3.94
N PRO A 326 10.69 15.01 -4.89
CA PRO A 326 9.69 14.12 -5.46
C PRO A 326 9.16 13.15 -4.40
N VAL A 327 7.85 12.86 -4.44
CA VAL A 327 7.17 11.97 -3.48
C VAL A 327 7.28 10.50 -3.88
N LEU A 328 7.19 10.21 -5.19
CA LEU A 328 7.00 8.84 -5.68
C LEU A 328 8.33 8.10 -5.86
N PRO A 329 8.49 6.90 -5.27
CA PRO A 329 9.70 6.11 -5.40
C PRO A 329 9.79 5.39 -6.76
N TYR A 330 10.99 5.32 -7.31
CA TYR A 330 11.30 4.55 -8.50
C TYR A 330 12.41 3.52 -8.24
N LYS A 331 12.24 2.29 -8.76
CA LYS A 331 13.24 1.22 -8.77
C LYS A 331 13.89 1.20 -10.16
N GLN A 332 15.04 1.85 -10.33
CA GLN A 332 15.87 1.69 -11.52
C GLN A 332 16.62 0.36 -11.42
N SER A 333 16.53 -0.52 -12.43
CA SER A 333 17.35 -1.74 -12.48
C SER A 333 18.80 -1.39 -12.83
N THR A 334 19.76 -2.04 -12.19
CA THR A 334 21.20 -1.85 -12.43
C THR A 334 21.83 -3.05 -13.14
N SER A 335 23.04 -2.89 -13.69
CA SER A 335 23.74 -3.90 -14.51
C SER A 335 24.06 -5.20 -13.78
N ASP A 336 24.04 -5.20 -12.44
CA ASP A 336 24.20 -6.36 -11.56
C ASP A 336 22.87 -7.08 -11.24
N ASN A 337 21.78 -6.76 -11.94
CA ASN A 337 20.41 -7.19 -11.67
C ASN A 337 19.86 -6.77 -10.28
N THR A 338 20.51 -5.83 -9.58
CA THR A 338 19.92 -5.19 -8.40
C THR A 338 19.07 -3.97 -8.78
N HIS A 339 18.61 -3.22 -7.79
CA HIS A 339 17.68 -2.10 -7.99
C HIS A 339 18.08 -0.89 -7.15
N LYS A 340 18.28 0.25 -7.81
CA LYS A 340 18.56 1.56 -7.20
C LYS A 340 17.24 2.29 -6.93
N LEU A 341 17.06 2.73 -5.68
CA LEU A 341 15.88 3.48 -5.25
C LEU A 341 16.09 4.99 -5.46
N LEU A 342 15.36 5.56 -6.41
CA LEU A 342 15.42 6.96 -6.83
C LEU A 342 14.10 7.70 -6.51
N PHE A 343 14.19 9.03 -6.42
CA PHE A 343 13.05 9.95 -6.30
C PHE A 343 13.24 11.08 -7.32
N GLY A 344 12.54 10.99 -8.45
CA GLY A 344 12.67 11.90 -9.59
C GLY A 344 11.32 12.20 -10.22
N LEU A 345 11.27 13.23 -11.07
CA LEU A 345 10.07 13.65 -11.78
C LEU A 345 9.98 12.99 -13.17
N CYS A 346 11.10 12.84 -13.88
CA CYS A 346 11.13 12.16 -15.18
C CYS A 346 11.78 10.78 -15.09
N ARG A 347 11.01 9.70 -15.34
CA ARG A 347 11.53 8.32 -15.34
C ARG A 347 12.59 8.08 -16.42
N THR A 348 12.44 8.69 -17.59
CA THR A 348 13.44 8.62 -18.67
C THR A 348 14.75 9.29 -18.28
N CYS A 349 14.72 10.41 -17.56
CA CYS A 349 15.93 11.06 -17.05
C CYS A 349 16.56 10.27 -15.89
N MET A 350 15.77 9.64 -15.02
CA MET A 350 16.28 8.69 -14.01
C MET A 350 16.98 7.50 -14.66
N ASN A 351 16.36 6.87 -15.67
CA ASN A 351 16.94 5.72 -16.38
C ASN A 351 18.22 6.06 -17.15
N LYS A 352 18.28 7.25 -17.77
CA LYS A 352 19.42 7.72 -18.58
C LYS A 352 20.46 8.55 -17.80
N ILE A 353 20.24 8.82 -16.51
CA ILE A 353 21.09 9.69 -15.67
C ILE A 353 21.30 11.08 -16.35
N SER A 354 20.21 11.65 -16.91
CA SER A 354 20.28 12.82 -17.81
C SER A 354 20.10 14.15 -17.09
N PHE A 355 21.07 15.05 -17.25
CA PHE A 355 21.11 16.41 -16.68
C PHE A 355 20.11 17.41 -17.28
N LYS A 356 19.57 17.16 -18.48
CA LYS A 356 18.59 18.05 -19.12
C LYS A 356 17.35 17.27 -19.51
N CYS A 357 16.19 17.70 -19.02
CA CYS A 357 14.91 17.08 -19.31
C CYS A 357 14.28 17.71 -20.56
N LYS A 358 14.30 16.98 -21.69
CA LYS A 358 13.51 17.33 -22.89
C LYS A 358 12.12 16.68 -22.90
N HIS A 359 11.81 15.84 -21.93
CA HIS A 359 10.56 15.06 -21.85
C HIS A 359 9.41 15.84 -21.19
N ILE A 360 9.43 17.16 -21.25
CA ILE A 360 8.39 18.04 -20.69
C ILE A 360 7.34 18.31 -21.77
N ASP A 361 6.72 17.23 -22.23
CA ASP A 361 5.40 17.19 -22.85
C ASP A 361 5.01 15.72 -23.11
N ALA A 362 3.85 15.30 -22.62
CA ALA A 362 3.22 14.04 -23.02
C ALA A 362 2.31 14.21 -24.26
N SER A 363 2.39 15.38 -24.90
CA SER A 363 1.48 15.91 -25.92
C SER A 363 2.11 16.07 -27.31
N SER A 364 3.44 15.98 -27.43
CA SER A 364 4.17 16.33 -28.66
C SER A 364 5.05 15.22 -29.26
N ASP A 365 5.13 14.03 -28.63
CA ASP A 365 5.83 12.85 -29.19
C ASP A 365 4.90 11.64 -29.29
N PRO A 366 4.39 11.31 -30.49
CA PRO A 366 3.57 10.11 -30.73
C PRO A 366 4.32 8.78 -30.55
N THR A 367 5.66 8.80 -30.60
CA THR A 367 6.53 7.61 -30.60
C THR A 367 6.94 7.16 -29.20
N LEU A 368 6.85 8.03 -28.19
CA LEU A 368 7.02 7.69 -26.77
C LEU A 368 5.90 6.80 -26.19
N ASN A 369 5.00 6.28 -27.04
CA ASN A 369 3.98 5.28 -26.72
C ASN A 369 4.54 3.86 -26.48
N LYS A 370 5.62 3.69 -25.72
CA LYS A 370 6.00 2.37 -25.19
C LYS A 370 6.81 2.43 -23.90
N HIS A 371 6.29 1.69 -22.91
CA HIS A 371 6.80 1.59 -21.53
C HIS A 371 6.70 2.92 -20.75
N ASP A 372 6.70 2.84 -19.41
CA ASP A 372 6.88 4.01 -18.56
C ASP A 372 6.24 3.92 -17.15
N LYS A 373 6.06 2.73 -16.55
CA LYS A 373 5.18 2.54 -15.36
C LYS A 373 5.71 3.20 -14.07
N ILE A 374 4.84 3.88 -13.31
CA ILE A 374 5.07 4.34 -11.93
C ILE A 374 3.83 4.04 -11.08
N HIS A 375 4.01 3.74 -9.78
CA HIS A 375 2.93 3.48 -8.82
C HIS A 375 2.67 4.72 -7.95
N GLU A 376 1.40 5.06 -7.73
CA GLU A 376 1.01 6.23 -6.94
C GLU A 376 0.55 5.84 -5.54
N ILE A 377 1.08 6.56 -4.55
CA ILE A 377 0.42 6.82 -3.27
C ILE A 377 0.51 8.33 -3.05
N LYS A 378 -0.62 9.04 -3.11
CA LYS A 378 -0.71 10.48 -2.80
C LYS A 378 -1.50 10.70 -1.51
N ARG A 379 -1.17 11.78 -0.80
CA ARG A 379 -1.84 12.22 0.44
C ARG A 379 -3.33 12.49 0.18
N CYS A 380 -4.19 12.04 1.10
CA CYS A 380 -5.53 12.62 1.25
C CYS A 380 -5.43 14.08 1.73
N LYS A 381 -6.39 14.94 1.39
CA LYS A 381 -6.45 16.32 1.92
C LYS A 381 -6.68 16.34 3.44
N GLU A 382 -7.44 15.38 3.97
CA GLU A 382 -7.69 15.18 5.41
C GLU A 382 -6.39 15.12 6.20
N CYS A 383 -5.33 14.50 5.66
CA CYS A 383 -4.03 14.34 6.32
C CYS A 383 -3.33 15.67 6.66
N LYS A 384 -3.80 16.82 6.14
CA LYS A 384 -3.33 18.14 6.58
C LYS A 384 -3.97 18.61 7.90
N ASN A 385 -5.11 18.03 8.26
CA ASN A 385 -5.89 18.34 9.46
C ASN A 385 -5.81 17.25 10.56
N ILE A 386 -5.15 16.12 10.29
CA ILE A 386 -4.92 15.06 11.30
C ILE A 386 -3.87 15.52 12.33
N LYS A 387 -4.32 16.36 13.27
CA LYS A 387 -3.85 16.38 14.66
C LYS A 387 -4.91 15.85 15.64
N ASN A 388 -6.21 15.94 15.31
CA ASN A 388 -7.31 15.74 16.27
C ASN A 388 -8.34 14.63 15.94
N GLU A 389 -8.27 13.96 14.78
CA GLU A 389 -9.21 12.86 14.47
C GLU A 389 -8.81 11.54 15.16
N LYS A 390 -9.78 10.88 15.83
CA LYS A 390 -9.58 9.55 16.42
C LYS A 390 -9.39 8.50 15.32
N CYS A 391 -8.18 7.94 15.22
CA CYS A 391 -7.89 6.88 14.25
C CYS A 391 -8.60 5.57 14.62
N ILE A 392 -9.22 4.91 13.63
CA ILE A 392 -9.93 3.64 13.77
C ILE A 392 -8.93 2.48 13.67
N HIS A 393 -8.27 2.19 14.78
CA HIS A 393 -7.59 0.90 15.06
C HIS A 393 -8.28 0.29 16.27
N SER A 394 -8.35 -1.03 16.38
CA SER A 394 -8.78 -1.62 17.65
C SER A 394 -7.69 -1.38 18.70
N ASP A 395 -8.07 -1.30 19.98
CA ASP A 395 -7.07 -1.08 21.03
C ASP A 395 -6.14 -2.31 21.17
N GLU A 396 -6.59 -3.48 20.75
CA GLU A 396 -5.80 -4.72 20.62
C GLU A 396 -4.62 -4.58 19.65
N GLU A 397 -4.79 -3.87 18.53
CA GLU A 397 -3.71 -3.59 17.57
C GLU A 397 -2.66 -2.63 18.14
N ARG A 398 -3.09 -1.70 19.01
CA ARG A 398 -2.20 -0.75 19.71
C ARG A 398 -1.38 -1.43 20.80
N VAL A 399 -1.98 -2.38 21.55
CA VAL A 399 -1.35 -3.08 22.68
C VAL A 399 0.05 -3.60 22.33
N ILE A 400 0.29 -4.15 21.13
CA ILE A 400 1.62 -4.67 20.76
C ILE A 400 2.68 -3.57 20.71
N VAL A 401 2.38 -2.42 20.08
CA VAL A 401 3.31 -1.27 20.05
C VAL A 401 3.50 -0.72 21.46
N ASP A 402 2.41 -0.64 22.21
CA ASP A 402 2.35 0.00 23.53
C ASP A 402 3.12 -0.80 24.59
N THR A 403 2.94 -2.12 24.65
CA THR A 403 3.67 -3.04 25.52
C THR A 403 5.18 -2.98 25.27
N PHE A 404 5.64 -3.09 24.02
CA PHE A 404 7.07 -3.05 23.74
C PHE A 404 7.67 -1.64 23.82
N MET A 405 6.88 -0.57 23.64
CA MET A 405 7.33 0.79 23.96
C MET A 405 7.48 1.01 25.47
N LYS A 406 6.53 0.54 26.29
CA LYS A 406 6.62 0.52 27.77
C LYS A 406 7.90 -0.18 28.21
N TYR A 407 8.12 -1.44 27.84
CA TYR A 407 9.34 -2.19 28.20
C TYR A 407 10.63 -1.49 27.72
N LYS A 408 10.62 -0.90 26.52
CA LYS A 408 11.78 -0.16 25.97
C LYS A 408 12.08 1.12 26.75
N GLN A 409 11.07 1.76 27.34
CA GLN A 409 11.20 2.98 28.15
C GLN A 409 11.59 2.66 29.60
N GLU A 410 10.92 1.69 30.23
CA GLU A 410 11.30 1.12 31.54
C GLU A 410 12.78 0.70 31.54
N ALA A 411 13.19 -0.10 30.54
CA ALA A 411 14.56 -0.55 30.36
C ALA A 411 15.55 0.56 29.91
N SER A 412 15.10 1.79 29.64
CA SER A 412 15.98 2.93 29.41
C SER A 412 16.53 3.50 30.71
N GLY A 413 15.69 3.57 31.75
CA GLY A 413 16.04 4.17 33.04
C GLY A 413 16.61 5.59 32.94
N CYS A 414 17.29 5.99 34.02
CA CYS A 414 18.22 7.12 33.99
C CYS A 414 19.62 6.60 33.62
N LYS A 415 20.35 7.29 32.72
CA LYS A 415 21.78 7.04 32.46
C LYS A 415 22.67 7.67 33.55
N CYS A 416 22.40 7.35 34.81
CA CYS A 416 23.23 7.78 35.94
C CYS A 416 24.60 7.07 35.90
N ASP A 417 25.69 7.82 36.05
CA ASP A 417 27.05 7.23 36.17
C ASP A 417 27.17 6.51 37.53
N PRO A 418 27.55 5.22 37.58
CA PRO A 418 27.74 4.46 38.81
C PRO A 418 28.71 5.08 39.84
N LYS A 419 29.63 5.97 39.43
CA LYS A 419 30.47 6.73 40.38
C LYS A 419 29.68 7.74 41.21
N TYR A 420 28.65 8.34 40.62
CA TYR A 420 27.88 9.44 41.22
C TYR A 420 26.55 8.95 41.79
N CYS A 421 25.95 7.91 41.20
CA CYS A 421 24.72 7.29 41.70
C CYS A 421 25.00 5.93 42.34
N LYS A 422 25.07 5.91 43.68
CA LYS A 422 25.22 4.67 44.47
C LYS A 422 23.89 3.91 44.55
N ASN A 423 23.73 2.90 43.69
CA ASN A 423 22.76 1.80 43.73
C ASN A 423 21.25 2.12 43.67
N ASP A 424 20.77 3.28 44.13
CA ASP A 424 19.33 3.62 44.11
C ASP A 424 19.03 4.89 43.29
N CYS A 425 19.09 4.72 41.98
CA CYS A 425 18.84 5.78 41.01
C CYS A 425 17.36 6.23 40.94
N LYS A 426 16.46 5.63 41.74
CA LYS A 426 15.11 6.16 41.99
C LYS A 426 15.11 7.32 42.97
N ASN A 427 16.11 7.45 43.86
CA ASN A 427 16.09 8.45 44.92
C ASN A 427 16.82 9.75 44.62
N ASP A 428 17.73 9.76 43.65
CA ASP A 428 18.39 10.96 43.13
C ASP A 428 17.40 11.98 42.54
N LYS A 429 17.67 13.28 42.74
CA LYS A 429 16.78 14.37 42.31
C LYS A 429 16.76 14.54 40.79
N GLU A 430 17.90 14.45 40.13
CA GLU A 430 18.02 14.66 38.69
C GLU A 430 17.39 13.50 37.91
N CYS A 431 17.57 12.28 38.40
CA CYS A 431 16.91 11.09 37.85
C CYS A 431 15.42 11.01 38.19
N LYS A 432 14.96 11.48 39.37
CA LYS A 432 13.52 11.72 39.62
C LYS A 432 12.92 12.65 38.57
N THR A 433 13.56 13.80 38.28
CA THR A 433 13.09 14.71 37.23
C THR A 433 13.09 14.06 35.84
N LYS A 434 14.10 13.27 35.48
CA LYS A 434 14.14 12.56 34.19
C LYS A 434 13.06 11.47 34.09
N ILE A 435 12.78 10.74 35.16
CA ILE A 435 11.74 9.70 35.21
C ILE A 435 10.36 10.36 35.14
N GLN A 436 10.11 11.40 35.93
CA GLN A 436 8.84 12.16 35.89
C GLN A 436 8.60 12.77 34.51
N TYR A 437 9.62 13.39 33.90
CA TYR A 437 9.53 13.93 32.55
C TYR A 437 9.19 12.85 31.51
N ILE A 438 9.70 11.62 31.66
CA ILE A 438 9.30 10.50 30.79
C ILE A 438 7.83 10.13 31.03
N ILE A 439 7.36 10.06 32.28
CA ILE A 439 5.95 9.77 32.61
C ILE A 439 5.03 10.84 32.00
N ASP A 440 5.27 12.12 32.28
CA ASP A 440 4.47 13.27 31.80
C ASP A 440 4.41 13.36 30.26
N ASN A 441 5.36 12.74 29.57
CA ASN A 441 5.50 12.79 28.11
C ASN A 441 5.30 11.44 27.42
N THR A 442 4.83 10.40 28.11
CA THR A 442 4.53 9.10 27.47
C THR A 442 3.05 8.77 27.49
N ALA A 443 2.59 8.12 26.41
CA ALA A 443 1.21 7.69 26.23
C ALA A 443 0.99 6.25 26.77
N TYR A 444 1.70 5.90 27.85
CA TYR A 444 1.74 4.57 28.44
C TYR A 444 1.71 4.72 29.95
N ASP A 445 0.91 3.89 30.62
CA ASP A 445 1.02 3.69 32.06
C ASP A 445 2.36 2.99 32.36
N LEU A 446 3.40 3.75 32.72
CA LEU A 446 4.74 3.22 32.98
C LEU A 446 4.84 2.75 34.44
N ASP A 447 5.34 1.53 34.64
CA ASP A 447 5.59 1.04 35.99
C ASP A 447 6.90 1.66 36.51
N ILE A 448 6.76 2.70 37.34
CA ILE A 448 7.87 3.46 37.92
C ILE A 448 8.86 2.54 38.64
N ASP A 449 8.38 1.46 39.26
CA ASP A 449 9.24 0.52 39.97
C ASP A 449 10.10 -0.34 39.04
N LYS A 450 9.66 -0.54 37.80
CA LYS A 450 10.41 -1.22 36.71
C LYS A 450 11.35 -0.29 35.93
N VAL A 451 11.30 1.04 36.11
CA VAL A 451 12.17 1.99 35.39
C VAL A 451 13.63 1.86 35.87
N LYS A 452 14.42 1.04 35.16
CA LYS A 452 15.82 0.72 35.48
C LYS A 452 16.61 0.48 34.20
N TYR A 453 17.80 1.07 34.09
CA TYR A 453 18.65 0.89 32.93
C TYR A 453 18.99 -0.60 32.70
N ASN A 454 18.54 -1.14 31.58
CA ASN A 454 18.77 -2.53 31.18
C ASN A 454 18.95 -2.59 29.66
N SER A 455 20.21 -2.55 29.22
CA SER A 455 20.57 -2.57 27.80
C SER A 455 20.05 -3.80 27.04
N GLY A 456 20.02 -4.97 27.69
CA GLY A 456 19.52 -6.22 27.09
C GLY A 456 18.02 -6.20 26.86
N LEU A 457 17.22 -5.86 27.88
CA LEU A 457 15.77 -5.74 27.76
C LEU A 457 15.39 -4.63 26.77
N ARG A 458 16.09 -3.49 26.79
CA ARG A 458 15.89 -2.39 25.83
C ARG A 458 16.19 -2.82 24.39
N PHE A 459 17.21 -3.66 24.18
CA PHE A 459 17.56 -4.23 22.88
C PHE A 459 16.47 -5.18 22.38
N ILE A 460 16.01 -6.12 23.22
CA ILE A 460 14.91 -7.04 22.89
C ILE A 460 13.64 -6.27 22.54
N ALA A 461 13.21 -5.33 23.40
CA ALA A 461 12.00 -4.52 23.16
C ALA A 461 12.10 -3.66 21.89
N LYS A 462 13.28 -3.08 21.59
CA LYS A 462 13.52 -2.37 20.31
C LYS A 462 13.44 -3.33 19.11
N ILE A 463 13.90 -4.57 19.24
CA ILE A 463 13.82 -5.58 18.17
C ILE A 463 12.37 -6.01 17.93
N CYS A 464 11.57 -6.29 18.97
CA CYS A 464 10.15 -6.64 18.80
C CYS A 464 9.38 -5.56 18.03
N LEU A 465 9.57 -4.29 18.40
CA LEU A 465 8.99 -3.13 17.72
C LEU A 465 9.40 -3.01 16.24
N ASN A 466 10.67 -3.23 15.92
CA ASN A 466 11.21 -3.02 14.58
C ASN A 466 11.02 -4.22 13.65
N ASN A 467 10.97 -5.45 14.17
CA ASN A 467 10.83 -6.66 13.37
C ASN A 467 9.39 -6.91 12.91
N LEU A 468 8.38 -6.45 13.65
CA LEU A 468 6.96 -6.74 13.39
C LEU A 468 6.53 -6.40 11.96
N TRP A 469 6.83 -5.19 11.47
CA TRP A 469 6.49 -4.79 10.10
C TRP A 469 7.39 -5.48 9.05
N GLY A 470 8.63 -5.81 9.41
CA GLY A 470 9.56 -6.54 8.56
C GLY A 470 9.09 -7.97 8.29
N HIS A 471 8.50 -8.62 9.30
CA HIS A 471 7.87 -9.94 9.19
C HIS A 471 6.73 -9.91 8.17
N PHE A 472 5.81 -8.95 8.26
CA PHE A 472 4.76 -8.74 7.26
C PHE A 472 5.28 -8.48 5.84
N GLY A 473 6.52 -8.00 5.69
CA GLY A 473 7.18 -7.75 4.41
C GLY A 473 7.96 -8.93 3.83
N MET A 474 8.16 -10.02 4.59
CA MET A 474 8.98 -11.18 4.19
C MET A 474 8.57 -11.77 2.84
N ARG A 475 9.51 -12.43 2.17
CA ARG A 475 9.24 -13.19 0.93
C ARG A 475 8.68 -14.56 1.30
N ASP A 476 7.66 -15.03 0.60
CA ASP A 476 7.06 -16.35 0.84
C ASP A 476 7.95 -17.51 0.35
N ASN A 477 8.87 -17.23 -0.59
CA ASN A 477 9.67 -18.21 -1.31
C ASN A 477 11.17 -17.93 -1.18
N PHE A 478 11.80 -18.50 -0.16
CA PHE A 478 13.26 -18.51 0.02
C PHE A 478 13.87 -19.77 -0.61
N THR A 479 15.15 -19.70 -0.99
CA THR A 479 15.96 -20.89 -1.30
C THR A 479 16.02 -21.77 -0.06
N GLN A 480 15.62 -23.03 -0.21
CA GLN A 480 15.74 -24.07 0.80
C GLN A 480 17.12 -24.72 0.71
N LYS A 481 17.58 -25.34 1.80
CA LYS A 481 18.82 -26.09 1.87
C LYS A 481 18.57 -27.40 2.61
N GLU A 482 18.94 -28.51 1.99
CA GLU A 482 18.86 -29.85 2.60
C GLU A 482 20.22 -30.53 2.53
N TYR A 483 20.61 -31.20 3.61
CA TYR A 483 21.75 -32.12 3.61
C TYR A 483 21.22 -33.50 3.22
N CYS A 484 21.72 -34.03 2.11
CA CYS A 484 21.31 -35.29 1.53
C CYS A 484 22.39 -36.36 1.77
N PHE A 485 22.00 -37.45 2.41
CA PHE A 485 22.88 -38.55 2.79
C PHE A 485 22.73 -39.79 1.89
N THR A 486 21.87 -39.71 0.86
CA THR A 486 21.68 -40.80 -0.11
C THR A 486 21.40 -40.25 -1.50
N LEU A 487 21.79 -41.01 -2.53
CA LEU A 487 21.47 -40.69 -3.93
C LEU A 487 19.96 -40.59 -4.17
N GLU A 488 19.15 -41.39 -3.46
CA GLU A 488 17.69 -41.36 -3.56
C GLU A 488 17.11 -40.02 -3.06
N HIS A 489 17.66 -39.44 -1.99
CA HIS A 489 17.26 -38.12 -1.48
C HIS A 489 17.64 -37.01 -2.46
N ILE A 490 18.86 -37.02 -3.01
CA ILE A 490 19.29 -36.06 -4.04
C ILE A 490 18.35 -36.15 -5.27
N THR A 491 18.08 -37.38 -5.74
CA THR A 491 17.17 -37.66 -6.88
C THR A 491 15.76 -37.11 -6.63
N LYS A 492 15.21 -37.28 -5.41
CA LYS A 492 13.90 -36.75 -4.99
C LYS A 492 13.81 -35.21 -5.00
N ILE A 493 14.95 -34.50 -4.96
CA ILE A 493 15.00 -33.03 -5.10
C ILE A 493 15.26 -32.64 -6.56
N VAL A 494 16.31 -33.18 -7.18
CA VAL A 494 16.78 -32.78 -8.52
C VAL A 494 15.71 -33.01 -9.60
N PHE A 495 14.98 -34.12 -9.54
CA PHE A 495 13.93 -34.45 -10.53
C PHE A 495 12.53 -33.99 -10.11
N ASN A 496 12.42 -33.12 -9.10
CA ASN A 496 11.14 -32.63 -8.61
C ASN A 496 10.65 -31.45 -9.45
N GLU A 497 9.63 -31.68 -10.28
CA GLU A 497 9.00 -30.65 -11.12
C GLU A 497 8.59 -29.37 -10.37
N LYS A 498 8.41 -29.43 -9.04
CA LYS A 498 8.02 -28.27 -8.22
C LYS A 498 9.14 -27.31 -7.93
N TYR A 499 10.39 -27.74 -8.11
CA TYR A 499 11.57 -26.96 -7.78
C TYR A 499 12.19 -26.32 -9.03
N LYS A 500 13.01 -25.30 -8.79
CA LYS A 500 13.85 -24.58 -9.74
C LYS A 500 15.11 -24.10 -9.02
N ASP A 501 16.04 -23.49 -9.75
CA ASP A 501 17.25 -22.88 -9.21
C ASP A 501 18.07 -23.88 -8.35
N ILE A 502 18.12 -25.15 -8.77
CA ILE A 502 18.70 -26.27 -8.02
C ILE A 502 20.23 -26.28 -8.17
N SER A 503 20.94 -26.44 -7.06
CA SER A 503 22.40 -26.54 -6.99
C SER A 503 22.81 -27.58 -5.95
N THR A 504 23.66 -28.54 -6.33
CA THR A 504 24.19 -29.59 -5.45
C THR A 504 25.68 -29.36 -5.18
N MET A 505 26.13 -29.63 -3.95
CA MET A 505 27.53 -29.59 -3.56
C MET A 505 27.87 -30.75 -2.63
N ILE A 506 28.86 -31.57 -3.02
CA ILE A 506 29.47 -32.55 -2.13
C ILE A 506 30.24 -31.78 -1.04
N LEU A 507 29.92 -32.05 0.23
CA LEU A 507 30.63 -31.50 1.38
C LEU A 507 31.59 -32.53 2.00
N ASP A 508 31.22 -33.79 1.95
CA ASP A 508 31.96 -34.95 2.46
C ASP A 508 31.54 -36.21 1.67
N GLU A 509 32.21 -37.35 1.87
CA GLU A 509 31.96 -38.59 1.11
C GLU A 509 30.48 -39.02 1.13
N ASP A 510 29.84 -38.95 2.30
CA ASP A 510 28.43 -39.32 2.52
C ASP A 510 27.46 -38.11 2.54
N ILE A 511 27.91 -36.87 2.25
CA ILE A 511 27.10 -35.65 2.48
C ILE A 511 27.07 -34.72 1.26
N VAL A 512 25.89 -34.55 0.67
CA VAL A 512 25.62 -33.58 -0.40
C VAL A 512 24.65 -32.50 0.08
N LEU A 513 25.12 -31.25 0.15
CA LEU A 513 24.25 -30.10 0.33
C LEU A 513 23.51 -29.80 -0.97
N THR A 514 22.18 -29.85 -0.94
CA THR A 514 21.32 -29.47 -2.06
C THR A 514 20.56 -28.18 -1.72
N GLU A 515 20.82 -27.14 -2.50
CA GLU A 515 20.05 -25.89 -2.49
C GLU A 515 19.02 -25.90 -3.62
N TYR A 516 17.80 -25.44 -3.35
CA TYR A 516 16.74 -25.37 -4.35
C TYR A 516 15.69 -24.32 -3.98
N LYS A 517 14.82 -23.96 -4.92
CA LYS A 517 13.71 -23.02 -4.68
C LYS A 517 12.42 -23.55 -5.27
N ASN A 518 11.28 -23.27 -4.65
CA ASN A 518 9.99 -23.63 -5.24
C ASN A 518 9.72 -22.77 -6.49
N LYS A 519 9.08 -23.34 -7.52
CA LYS A 519 8.40 -22.52 -8.54
C LYS A 519 7.24 -21.77 -7.87
N GLU A 520 6.92 -20.58 -8.37
CA GLU A 520 6.01 -19.66 -7.69
C GLU A 520 4.57 -20.20 -7.61
N GLU A 521 4.15 -20.99 -8.60
CA GLU A 521 2.89 -21.75 -8.63
C GLU A 521 2.76 -22.83 -7.53
N TYR A 522 3.86 -23.31 -6.97
CA TYR A 522 3.89 -24.27 -5.85
C TYR A 522 4.30 -23.64 -4.52
N SER A 523 4.61 -22.35 -4.51
CA SER A 523 4.95 -21.63 -3.28
C SER A 523 3.71 -21.46 -2.41
N LYS A 524 3.71 -22.08 -1.23
CA LYS A 524 2.67 -21.81 -0.22
C LYS A 524 2.85 -20.37 0.31
N PRO A 525 1.78 -19.55 0.38
CA PRO A 525 1.85 -18.26 1.05
C PRO A 525 2.02 -18.49 2.57
N ASN A 526 2.79 -17.63 3.24
CA ASN A 526 2.95 -17.73 4.69
C ASN A 526 1.75 -17.04 5.39
N PRO A 527 0.95 -17.75 6.21
CA PRO A 527 -0.24 -17.16 6.85
C PRO A 527 0.06 -16.04 7.85
N SER A 528 1.32 -15.89 8.29
CA SER A 528 1.76 -14.80 9.17
C SER A 528 2.31 -13.57 8.42
N VAL A 529 2.33 -13.57 7.09
CA VAL A 529 2.90 -12.50 6.26
C VAL A 529 1.78 -11.73 5.55
N ASN A 530 1.82 -10.40 5.63
CA ASN A 530 0.85 -9.54 4.96
C ASN A 530 1.52 -8.29 4.37
N VAL A 531 1.95 -8.40 3.11
CA VAL A 531 2.67 -7.33 2.40
C VAL A 531 1.90 -6.01 2.32
N TYR A 532 0.56 -6.02 2.43
CA TYR A 532 -0.23 -4.78 2.52
C TYR A 532 0.11 -3.97 3.78
N ILE A 533 0.32 -4.61 4.93
CA ILE A 533 0.74 -3.89 6.14
C ILE A 533 2.13 -3.29 5.91
N ALA A 534 3.10 -4.08 5.44
CA ALA A 534 4.47 -3.62 5.25
C ALA A 534 4.62 -2.47 4.22
N LEU A 535 3.83 -2.47 3.14
CA LEU A 535 3.84 -1.37 2.16
C LEU A 535 3.16 -0.11 2.69
N PHE A 536 2.12 -0.22 3.52
CA PHE A 536 1.52 0.93 4.20
C PHE A 536 2.41 1.48 5.32
N THR A 537 3.02 0.65 6.17
CA THR A 537 4.00 1.07 7.19
C THR A 537 5.16 1.86 6.57
N THR A 538 5.72 1.36 5.46
CA THR A 538 6.81 2.05 4.78
C THR A 538 6.36 3.28 3.99
N ALA A 539 5.13 3.31 3.46
CA ALA A 539 4.55 4.50 2.86
C ALA A 539 4.30 5.61 3.89
N HIS A 540 3.68 5.31 5.03
CA HIS A 540 3.46 6.26 6.11
C HIS A 540 4.77 6.81 6.67
N ALA A 541 5.79 5.96 6.87
CA ALA A 541 7.12 6.41 7.27
C ALA A 541 7.75 7.39 6.27
N ARG A 542 7.67 7.10 4.96
CA ARG A 542 8.12 8.05 3.91
C ARG A 542 7.30 9.34 3.90
N LEU A 543 5.99 9.29 4.15
CA LEU A 543 5.12 10.46 4.22
C LEU A 543 5.41 11.34 5.45
N LYS A 544 5.79 10.73 6.59
CA LYS A 544 6.25 11.45 7.79
C LYS A 544 7.62 12.10 7.60
N LEU A 545 8.60 11.41 7.00
CA LEU A 545 9.83 12.09 6.57
C LEU A 545 9.52 13.25 5.61
N TYR A 546 8.60 13.03 4.67
CA TYR A 546 8.20 14.06 3.71
C TYR A 546 7.55 15.29 4.37
N GLU A 547 6.91 15.19 5.55
CA GLU A 547 6.43 16.38 6.29
C GLU A 547 7.56 17.35 6.64
N LEU A 548 8.77 16.85 6.93
CA LEU A 548 9.95 17.69 7.16
C LEU A 548 10.45 18.31 5.85
N LEU A 549 10.54 17.50 4.79
CA LEU A 549 11.03 17.93 3.47
C LEU A 549 10.14 19.02 2.84
N ASP A 550 8.82 18.93 3.03
CA ASP A 550 7.83 19.91 2.56
C ASP A 550 8.00 21.29 3.23
N ILE A 551 8.54 21.32 4.46
CA ILE A 551 8.81 22.53 5.25
C ILE A 551 10.21 23.08 4.93
N LEU A 552 11.21 22.19 4.91
CA LEU A 552 12.62 22.56 4.78
C LEU A 552 13.04 22.85 3.33
N GLN A 553 12.47 22.18 2.33
CA GLN A 553 12.79 22.38 0.91
C GLN A 553 14.32 22.39 0.67
N GLU A 554 14.87 23.48 0.14
CA GLU A 554 16.30 23.62 -0.16
C GLU A 554 17.22 23.59 1.07
N ARG A 555 16.70 23.83 2.29
CA ARG A 555 17.47 23.75 3.54
C ARG A 555 17.91 22.33 3.90
N VAL A 556 17.34 21.31 3.27
CA VAL A 556 17.73 19.91 3.53
C VAL A 556 19.10 19.62 2.94
N LEU A 557 20.03 19.15 3.76
CA LEU A 557 21.35 18.69 3.35
C LEU A 557 21.30 17.19 2.99
N TYR A 558 20.71 16.38 3.86
CA TYR A 558 20.71 14.92 3.73
C TYR A 558 19.54 14.30 4.50
N MET A 559 19.05 13.15 4.05
CA MET A 559 18.01 12.40 4.77
C MET A 559 18.27 10.89 4.75
N ASP A 560 17.89 10.20 5.82
CA ASP A 560 17.91 8.75 5.88
C ASP A 560 16.81 8.18 6.77
N THR A 561 15.72 7.76 6.12
CA THR A 561 14.58 7.01 6.68
C THR A 561 13.82 7.72 7.79
N ASP A 562 14.38 7.76 9.00
CA ASP A 562 13.89 8.42 10.21
C ASP A 562 14.61 9.75 10.51
N SER A 563 15.70 10.06 9.80
CA SER A 563 16.55 11.23 10.06
C SER A 563 16.56 12.28 8.94
N CYS A 564 16.75 13.54 9.32
CA CYS A 564 16.97 14.68 8.44
C CYS A 564 18.07 15.60 8.97
N ILE A 565 19.03 15.94 8.11
CA ILE A 565 20.06 16.95 8.35
C ILE A 565 19.70 18.18 7.51
N TYR A 566 19.68 19.36 8.11
CA TYR A 566 19.28 20.61 7.45
C TYR A 566 20.11 21.80 7.96
N ASN A 567 20.12 22.91 7.23
CA ASN A 567 20.70 24.16 7.69
C ASN A 567 19.63 25.07 8.30
N ASP A 568 19.94 25.57 9.49
CA ASP A 568 19.12 26.48 10.27
C ASP A 568 19.56 27.91 9.97
N ASP A 569 18.72 28.57 9.18
CA ASP A 569 18.77 29.97 8.75
C ASP A 569 17.91 30.89 9.64
N GLY A 570 17.37 30.37 10.76
CA GLY A 570 16.43 31.09 11.63
C GLY A 570 15.06 31.36 11.00
N SER A 571 14.77 30.82 9.80
CA SER A 571 13.49 31.02 9.12
C SER A 571 12.33 30.37 9.86
N GLU A 572 11.11 30.79 9.52
CA GLU A 572 9.88 30.21 10.08
C GLU A 572 9.73 28.71 9.76
N ALA A 573 10.38 28.23 8.70
CA ALA A 573 10.49 26.80 8.43
C ALA A 573 11.31 26.08 9.50
N CYS A 574 12.45 26.64 9.91
CA CYS A 574 13.33 26.06 10.93
C CYS A 574 12.70 26.09 12.32
N LYS A 575 12.10 27.22 12.72
CA LYS A 575 11.31 27.32 13.98
C LYS A 575 10.15 26.33 14.02
N LYS A 576 9.51 26.07 12.87
CA LYS A 576 8.45 25.06 12.78
C LYS A 576 8.98 23.63 13.02
N ILE A 577 10.19 23.30 12.56
CA ILE A 577 10.83 22.01 12.89
C ILE A 577 11.18 21.95 14.38
N GLU A 578 11.69 23.04 14.97
CA GLU A 578 11.92 23.15 16.41
C GLU A 578 10.63 22.94 17.23
N SER A 579 9.50 23.50 16.78
CA SER A 579 8.17 23.26 17.38
C SER A 579 7.63 21.83 17.24
N MET A 580 8.31 20.98 16.46
CA MET A 580 8.02 19.55 16.30
C MET A 580 9.00 18.66 17.10
N MET A 581 9.93 19.27 17.86
CA MET A 581 10.85 18.55 18.74
C MET A 581 10.22 18.21 20.09
N GLY A 582 10.64 17.07 20.64
CA GLY A 582 10.12 16.54 21.89
C GLY A 582 10.68 15.15 22.19
N ASN A 583 10.02 14.41 23.10
CA ASN A 583 10.47 13.11 23.57
C ASN A 583 9.37 12.02 23.52
N LYS A 584 8.22 12.31 22.89
CA LYS A 584 7.10 11.38 22.71
C LYS A 584 7.31 10.49 21.48
N LEU A 585 6.48 9.46 21.30
CA LEU A 585 6.58 8.53 20.18
C LEU A 585 6.25 9.22 18.84
N GLY A 586 7.27 9.47 18.02
CA GLY A 586 7.14 10.17 16.74
C GLY A 586 7.48 11.66 16.77
N ASP A 587 7.93 12.20 17.90
CA ASP A 587 8.54 13.53 17.98
C ASP A 587 9.91 13.55 17.29
N LEU A 588 10.45 14.75 17.02
CA LEU A 588 11.85 14.92 16.60
C LEU A 588 12.78 15.08 17.81
N THR A 589 13.98 14.51 17.73
CA THR A 589 15.06 14.68 18.72
C THR A 589 16.33 15.18 18.06
N ASP A 590 17.08 16.08 18.72
CA ASP A 590 18.37 16.57 18.22
C ASP A 590 19.48 15.53 18.49
N GLU A 591 20.10 15.05 17.41
CA GLU A 591 21.16 14.04 17.43
C GLU A 591 22.53 14.62 17.80
N ILE A 592 22.81 15.89 17.48
CA ILE A 592 24.09 16.55 17.73
C ILE A 592 24.24 16.82 19.24
N VAL A 593 23.21 17.40 19.85
CA VAL A 593 23.15 17.65 21.29
C VAL A 593 23.17 16.32 22.04
N SER A 594 22.28 15.38 21.70
CA SER A 594 22.06 14.16 22.50
C SER A 594 23.15 13.09 22.40
N LYS A 595 23.93 13.05 21.30
CA LYS A 595 25.01 12.07 21.11
C LYS A 595 26.41 12.66 21.10
N HIS A 596 26.57 13.96 20.88
CA HIS A 596 27.89 14.54 20.65
C HIS A 596 28.27 15.69 21.58
N ASN A 597 27.33 16.22 22.38
CA ASN A 597 27.54 17.36 23.30
C ASN A 597 28.12 18.58 22.56
N ALA A 598 27.44 18.92 21.48
CA ALA A 598 27.76 19.95 20.49
C ALA A 598 26.46 20.68 20.12
N ASN A 599 26.53 21.93 19.67
CA ASN A 599 25.31 22.73 19.42
C ASN A 599 24.87 22.74 17.95
N HIS A 600 25.82 22.58 17.02
CA HIS A 600 25.56 22.59 15.57
C HIS A 600 26.71 21.96 14.76
N ILE A 601 26.41 21.66 13.50
CA ILE A 601 27.39 21.34 12.45
C ILE A 601 27.87 22.64 11.80
N LYS A 602 29.19 22.80 11.61
CA LYS A 602 29.85 23.91 10.89
C LYS A 602 30.27 23.55 9.46
N GLN A 603 30.37 22.27 9.13
CA GLN A 603 30.73 21.82 7.77
C GLN A 603 30.13 20.44 7.51
N PHE A 604 29.56 20.22 6.33
CA PHE A 604 28.94 18.97 5.92
C PHE A 604 29.43 18.52 4.54
N ILE A 605 29.75 17.24 4.40
CA ILE A 605 30.07 16.59 3.12
C ILE A 605 29.35 15.23 3.03
N SER A 606 28.87 14.87 1.85
CA SER A 606 28.30 13.56 1.54
C SER A 606 28.53 13.20 0.08
N ALA A 607 29.41 12.22 -0.16
CA ALA A 607 29.60 11.62 -1.48
C ALA A 607 28.49 10.61 -1.84
N GLY A 608 27.54 10.35 -0.93
CA GLY A 608 26.28 9.72 -1.30
C GLY A 608 25.44 9.12 -0.17
N PRO A 609 24.37 8.38 -0.53
CA PRO A 609 23.45 7.77 0.43
C PRO A 609 24.13 6.80 1.41
N LYS A 610 24.07 7.13 2.71
CA LYS A 610 24.78 6.45 3.81
C LYS A 610 26.31 6.61 3.78
N ASP A 611 26.80 7.66 3.12
CA ASP A 611 28.17 8.15 3.23
C ASP A 611 28.18 9.67 3.43
N TYR A 612 28.52 10.11 4.64
CA TYR A 612 28.58 11.51 5.02
C TYR A 612 29.61 11.75 6.12
N SER A 613 30.11 12.97 6.22
CA SER A 613 30.96 13.42 7.30
C SER A 613 30.58 14.85 7.68
N MET A 614 30.68 15.17 8.96
CA MET A 614 30.32 16.48 9.50
C MET A 614 31.37 16.93 10.51
N LYS A 615 31.68 18.23 10.48
CA LYS A 615 32.52 18.90 11.48
C LYS A 615 31.62 19.69 12.41
N LEU A 616 31.66 19.39 13.69
CA LEU A 616 30.83 20.03 14.70
C LEU A 616 31.46 21.34 15.19
N ASP A 617 30.67 22.16 15.87
CA ASP A 617 31.12 23.40 16.52
C ASP A 617 32.32 23.20 17.45
N THR A 618 32.32 22.09 18.20
CA THR A 618 33.39 21.54 19.05
C THR A 618 34.62 21.01 18.30
N GLU A 619 34.81 21.34 17.01
CA GLU A 619 35.83 20.82 16.07
C GLU A 619 35.78 19.29 15.81
N LYS A 620 35.02 18.55 16.61
CA LYS A 620 34.84 17.10 16.51
C LYS A 620 34.31 16.68 15.15
N LEU A 621 35.00 15.72 14.52
CA LEU A 621 34.55 15.06 13.30
C LEU A 621 33.63 13.88 13.64
N VAL A 622 32.54 13.75 12.89
CA VAL A 622 31.62 12.61 12.92
C VAL A 622 31.43 12.10 11.50
N SER A 623 31.62 10.80 11.27
CA SER A 623 31.61 10.20 9.94
C SER A 623 30.79 8.92 9.89
N CYS A 624 30.08 8.74 8.77
CA CYS A 624 29.40 7.51 8.37
C CYS A 624 29.89 7.17 6.95
N CYS A 625 30.17 5.90 6.67
CA CYS A 625 30.68 5.47 5.36
C CYS A 625 30.26 4.01 5.08
N LYS A 626 29.04 3.81 4.56
CA LYS A 626 28.48 2.47 4.37
C LYS A 626 29.36 1.61 3.46
N GLY A 627 29.71 0.43 3.95
CA GLY A 627 30.56 -0.53 3.25
C GLY A 627 32.02 -0.51 3.71
N PHE A 628 32.44 0.51 4.46
CA PHE A 628 33.73 0.57 5.11
C PHE A 628 33.54 0.41 6.62
N ARG A 629 34.39 -0.38 7.28
CA ARG A 629 34.45 -0.43 8.74
C ARG A 629 35.37 0.70 9.18
N LEU A 630 34.80 1.84 9.55
CA LEU A 630 35.56 2.95 10.14
C LEU A 630 36.31 2.44 11.38
N ASN A 631 37.61 2.71 11.38
CA ASN A 631 38.59 2.38 12.41
C ASN A 631 39.80 3.31 12.22
N ALA A 632 40.71 3.33 13.19
CA ALA A 632 41.84 4.29 13.21
C ALA A 632 42.86 4.18 12.05
N GLU A 633 42.79 3.18 11.17
CA GLU A 633 43.52 3.17 9.88
C GLU A 633 42.66 3.74 8.75
N VAL A 634 41.38 3.34 8.68
CA VAL A 634 40.44 3.79 7.64
C VAL A 634 40.11 5.28 7.78
N GLU A 635 39.96 5.77 9.00
CA GLU A 635 39.65 7.17 9.32
C GLU A 635 40.81 8.12 9.01
N LYS A 636 42.05 7.61 8.93
CA LYS A 636 43.23 8.36 8.45
C LYS A 636 43.32 8.45 6.92
N LYS A 637 42.51 7.66 6.20
CA LYS A 637 42.48 7.61 4.73
C LYS A 637 41.24 8.30 4.18
N ILE A 638 40.07 7.93 4.70
CA ILE A 638 38.77 8.54 4.36
C ILE A 638 38.53 9.71 5.34
N THR A 639 39.40 10.73 5.28
CA THR A 639 39.27 11.96 6.07
C THR A 639 38.18 12.87 5.52
N LEU A 640 37.75 13.88 6.29
CA LEU A 640 36.83 14.92 5.81
C LEU A 640 37.35 15.56 4.52
N ASP A 641 38.62 15.96 4.50
CA ASP A 641 39.26 16.65 3.38
C ASP A 641 39.38 15.75 2.15
N LYS A 642 39.66 14.45 2.33
CA LYS A 642 39.69 13.48 1.23
C LYS A 642 38.29 13.28 0.63
N LYS A 643 37.22 13.29 1.45
CA LYS A 643 35.84 13.27 0.95
C LYS A 643 35.49 14.56 0.21
N ILE A 644 35.91 15.72 0.70
CA ILE A 644 35.71 17.00 0.00
C ILE A 644 36.38 16.92 -1.38
N LYS A 645 37.67 16.59 -1.46
CA LYS A 645 38.38 16.48 -2.74
C LYS A 645 37.72 15.51 -3.73
N ILE A 646 37.32 14.31 -3.27
CA ILE A 646 36.62 13.31 -4.10
C ILE A 646 35.26 13.81 -4.63
N VAL A 647 34.65 14.83 -4.02
CA VAL A 647 33.39 15.46 -4.46
C VAL A 647 33.62 16.74 -5.28
N THR A 648 34.75 17.44 -5.08
CA THR A 648 35.02 18.76 -5.69
C THR A 648 35.99 18.73 -6.88
N ASP A 649 36.88 17.74 -6.97
CA ASP A 649 37.95 17.65 -7.98
C ASP A 649 37.80 16.37 -8.81
N GLU A 650 37.47 16.54 -10.09
CA GLU A 650 37.30 15.44 -11.06
C GLU A 650 38.60 14.65 -11.32
N ASN A 651 39.75 15.16 -10.88
CA ASN A 651 41.06 14.52 -11.01
C ASN A 651 41.47 13.70 -9.76
N GLU A 652 40.79 13.89 -8.62
CA GLU A 652 41.18 13.27 -7.36
C GLU A 652 40.92 11.76 -7.40
N LYS A 653 41.98 10.98 -7.18
CA LYS A 653 41.89 9.52 -7.30
C LYS A 653 41.27 8.87 -6.08
N TYR A 654 40.49 7.82 -6.33
CA TYR A 654 39.90 6.95 -5.33
C TYR A 654 40.91 6.50 -4.26
N GLU A 655 40.46 6.40 -3.02
CA GLU A 655 41.29 6.01 -1.88
C GLU A 655 41.28 4.50 -1.67
N THR A 656 42.40 3.86 -1.31
CA THR A 656 42.47 2.38 -1.22
C THR A 656 42.56 1.86 0.21
N VAL A 657 41.47 1.23 0.64
CA VAL A 657 41.37 0.59 1.95
C VAL A 657 41.56 -0.93 1.79
N LYS A 658 42.58 -1.46 2.45
CA LYS A 658 42.85 -2.90 2.56
C LYS A 658 42.27 -3.42 3.86
N TYR A 659 41.63 -4.58 3.84
CA TYR A 659 41.09 -5.21 5.05
C TYR A 659 41.06 -6.73 4.92
N ASN A 660 41.28 -7.41 6.04
CA ASN A 660 41.06 -8.85 6.14
C ASN A 660 39.57 -9.09 6.35
N ASN A 661 38.97 -9.98 5.55
CA ASN A 661 37.56 -10.32 5.64
C ASN A 661 37.40 -11.85 5.71
N ILE A 662 36.75 -12.35 6.75
CA ILE A 662 36.40 -13.77 6.85
C ILE A 662 35.22 -14.00 5.90
N LYS A 663 35.41 -14.89 4.92
CA LYS A 663 34.35 -15.32 4.01
C LYS A 663 34.21 -16.83 4.08
N ILE A 664 32.96 -17.27 4.02
CA ILE A 664 32.64 -18.63 3.60
C ILE A 664 32.85 -18.65 2.07
N GLY A 665 33.72 -19.55 1.59
CA GLY A 665 33.97 -19.75 0.17
C GLY A 665 32.77 -20.40 -0.54
N LYS A 666 32.85 -20.55 -1.87
CA LYS A 666 31.83 -21.35 -2.60
C LYS A 666 31.82 -22.79 -2.11
N ASP A 667 33.00 -23.30 -1.78
CA ASP A 667 33.34 -24.59 -1.18
C ASP A 667 33.03 -24.67 0.34
N HIS A 668 32.20 -23.76 0.88
CA HIS A 668 31.81 -23.67 2.30
C HIS A 668 32.94 -23.51 3.34
N GLN A 669 34.21 -23.56 2.93
CA GLN A 669 35.38 -23.35 3.80
C GLN A 669 35.47 -21.89 4.29
N LEU A 670 35.77 -21.70 5.58
CA LEU A 670 36.08 -20.38 6.15
C LEU A 670 37.48 -19.92 5.75
N LYS A 671 37.57 -18.84 4.98
CA LYS A 671 38.82 -18.30 4.44
C LYS A 671 38.97 -16.81 4.78
N THR A 672 40.10 -16.44 5.34
CA THR A 672 40.47 -15.04 5.59
C THR A 672 41.02 -14.43 4.31
N VAL A 673 40.17 -13.68 3.59
CA VAL A 673 40.51 -13.06 2.32
C VAL A 673 40.98 -11.62 2.55
N LYS A 674 42.22 -11.31 2.13
CA LYS A 674 42.67 -9.92 1.97
C LYS A 674 41.85 -9.30 0.83
N GLN A 675 41.00 -8.33 1.14
CA GLN A 675 40.21 -7.61 0.14
C GLN A 675 40.58 -6.13 0.14
N VAL A 676 40.61 -5.53 -1.04
CA VAL A 676 40.79 -4.09 -1.25
C VAL A 676 39.47 -3.48 -1.66
N LYS A 677 39.17 -2.28 -1.18
CA LYS A 677 38.12 -1.40 -1.70
C LYS A 677 38.72 -0.07 -2.13
N ALA A 678 38.30 0.39 -3.30
CA ALA A 678 38.34 1.80 -3.65
C ALA A 678 37.19 2.51 -2.92
N TYR A 679 37.48 3.63 -2.26
CA TYR A 679 36.51 4.65 -1.86
C TYR A 679 36.54 5.74 -2.93
N ASP A 680 35.42 5.95 -3.59
CA ASP A 680 35.34 6.61 -4.90
C ASP A 680 34.00 7.34 -5.06
N TYR A 681 33.93 8.31 -5.96
CA TYR A 681 32.74 9.14 -6.16
C TYR A 681 31.67 8.40 -6.97
N MET A 682 30.57 8.02 -6.33
CA MET A 682 29.49 7.24 -6.96
C MET A 682 28.09 7.81 -6.69
N PHE A 683 27.95 9.13 -6.84
CA PHE A 683 26.66 9.81 -6.69
C PHE A 683 25.93 10.01 -8.04
N ASP A 684 24.92 9.16 -8.28
CA ASP A 684 24.05 9.21 -9.46
C ASP A 684 22.56 9.18 -9.10
N LYS A 685 22.21 9.63 -7.88
CA LYS A 685 20.81 9.68 -7.42
C LYS A 685 20.05 10.93 -7.84
N ARG A 686 20.76 12.02 -8.11
CA ARG A 686 20.24 13.36 -8.45
C ARG A 686 21.24 14.04 -9.38
N MET A 687 20.78 15.06 -10.11
CA MET A 687 21.63 15.91 -10.95
C MET A 687 22.42 16.86 -10.05
N VAL A 688 23.75 16.78 -10.06
CA VAL A 688 24.62 17.63 -9.23
C VAL A 688 24.74 19.03 -9.84
N TYR A 689 24.81 20.04 -8.98
CA TYR A 689 25.02 21.44 -9.34
C TYR A 689 25.96 22.10 -8.33
N CYS A 690 27.17 22.42 -8.77
CA CYS A 690 28.06 23.31 -8.02
C CYS A 690 27.52 24.74 -8.14
N GLU A 691 27.22 25.37 -7.00
CA GLU A 691 26.70 26.74 -6.95
C GLU A 691 27.80 27.75 -6.64
N ASN A 692 28.74 27.35 -5.77
CA ASN A 692 30.00 28.02 -5.48
C ASN A 692 30.91 27.04 -4.71
N GLU A 693 32.16 27.44 -4.45
CA GLU A 693 33.17 26.62 -3.75
C GLU A 693 32.73 26.13 -2.35
N ASN A 694 31.79 26.82 -1.70
CA ASN A 694 31.26 26.46 -0.38
C ASN A 694 29.95 25.65 -0.42
N LEU A 695 29.32 25.48 -1.59
CA LEU A 695 28.01 24.84 -1.71
C LEU A 695 27.84 24.06 -3.03
N ILE A 696 27.74 22.73 -2.89
CA ILE A 696 27.38 21.81 -3.98
C ILE A 696 26.03 21.18 -3.63
N ARG A 697 25.01 21.49 -4.42
CA ARG A 697 23.62 21.00 -4.24
C ARG A 697 23.23 20.03 -5.35
N SER A 698 22.04 19.44 -5.27
CA SER A 698 21.54 18.52 -6.29
C SER A 698 20.02 18.55 -6.48
N PHE A 699 19.59 18.42 -7.73
CA PHE A 699 18.21 18.53 -8.18
C PHE A 699 17.66 17.16 -8.65
N PRO A 700 16.37 16.86 -8.46
CA PRO A 700 15.82 15.58 -8.88
C PRO A 700 15.79 15.48 -10.41
N TYR A 701 15.98 14.28 -10.97
CA TYR A 701 15.92 14.08 -12.42
C TYR A 701 14.56 14.51 -12.99
N GLY A 702 14.56 15.55 -13.84
CA GLY A 702 13.34 16.14 -14.40
C GLY A 702 12.71 17.28 -13.61
N TYR A 703 13.46 17.90 -12.68
CA TYR A 703 13.19 19.25 -12.17
C TYR A 703 13.02 20.25 -13.33
#